data_AF-A0AAW5UE46-F1
#
_entry.id   AF-A0AAW5UE46-F1
#
_cell.length_a   1.000
_cell.length_b   1.000
_cell.length_c   1.000
_cell.angle_alpha   90.00
_cell.angle_beta   90.00
_cell.angle_gamma   90.00
#
_symmetry.space_group_name_H-M   'P 1'
#
loop_
_entity.id
_entity.type
_entity.pdbx_description
1 polymer ?
#
loop_
_entity_poly.entity_id
_entity_poly.type
_entity_poly.pdbx_seq_one_letter_code
_entity_poly.pdbx_strand_id
1 'polypeptide(L)'
;MEECIKYLNLHIAQDGFKFYLFSWETVKSGEAIIWYDLKKKKANAAESYRIVDFSNANVYGTDTTISIGDVYNQLLLTCKIEDVDSIIESPLDDDLLVSPYANMQKYCTEYAADGEGKSAYNAFYAMTHEANTDYGAGSVTNWFLQVMRNSQWSFPVGSLGSTDLISKYAAEGLNQQALPNYLANHLGGAIFSMGKIKIESAKDDNAPVSKVDMSNYLVISVNGNGIDNDESKTYPSETAIKDKIPYAVYTGNKVGGVFSPSDNETTNYIVLSGKVILNPTMKMTNTYFTLNTKEWASPLEIGKPNTVYVWHQTVPSRNNGDGRYYTRKYWKAERPNTEEIYDPNTQYGFIPYSGEGPQEYEYKYSAYGESSDKISKVAVLACMLIIGGKCVVEKTPDNDLGTGVPYTGNGWPQDFVWRDYKPRESCASDEEYYQQCFNIGFDPKIGDKLIGTEYSLQGNHDYKIGIDAEGIAIPIRKADKVSGRVQFMILGPVNTVWGEITRRHPSFWRHTKWGTNEIPLLAHVSSIMLKSFEVKVYSDNGLINNNNDDNDVIYMSDTKESFVNRKDDLEFKISSALTSSECQKLGVSNGVKLSTLLNNQTGDGILSIYDYNAKVQDKAEHLYVDSYYREYHKPRVLMVQSIKDNGSIDLFTHYRHLAMNREFYIQGIGRNLMEGSAELTIKEIGND
;
A
#
# COMPACT_ATOMS: atom_id res chain seq x y z
N MET A 1 6.01 -16.43 -18.29
CA MET A 1 7.03 -16.87 -19.27
C MET A 1 6.50 -16.76 -20.69
N GLU A 2 5.30 -17.29 -20.97
CA GLU A 2 4.63 -17.17 -22.28
C GLU A 2 4.56 -15.71 -22.77
N GLU A 3 4.08 -14.77 -21.95
CA GLU A 3 4.00 -13.35 -22.33
C GLU A 3 5.37 -12.76 -22.70
N CYS A 4 6.45 -13.14 -22.01
CA CYS A 4 7.81 -12.70 -22.33
C CYS A 4 8.32 -13.27 -23.66
N ILE A 5 7.99 -14.53 -23.96
CA ILE A 5 8.34 -15.18 -25.22
C ILE A 5 7.60 -14.50 -26.38
N LYS A 6 6.30 -14.23 -26.19
CA LYS A 6 5.47 -13.51 -27.17
C LYS A 6 5.96 -12.08 -27.42
N TYR A 7 6.28 -11.33 -26.35
CA TYR A 7 6.85 -9.99 -26.45
C TYR A 7 8.14 -9.96 -27.27
N LEU A 8 9.00 -10.98 -27.14
CA LEU A 8 10.24 -11.10 -27.91
C LEU A 8 10.05 -11.73 -29.31
N ASN A 9 8.81 -12.03 -29.71
CA ASN A 9 8.50 -12.78 -30.94
C ASN A 9 9.29 -14.10 -31.06
N LEU A 10 9.40 -14.82 -29.94
CA LEU A 10 10.06 -16.12 -29.86
C LEU A 10 9.02 -17.24 -29.76
N HIS A 11 9.48 -18.45 -30.03
CA HIS A 11 8.70 -19.68 -29.95
C HIS A 11 9.50 -20.73 -29.19
N ILE A 12 8.79 -21.67 -28.56
CA ILE A 12 9.39 -22.80 -27.86
C ILE A 12 9.00 -24.10 -28.57
N ALA A 13 10.00 -24.95 -28.83
CA ALA A 13 9.79 -26.31 -29.29
C ALA A 13 10.53 -27.29 -28.38
N GLN A 14 9.93 -28.46 -28.16
CA GLN A 14 10.55 -29.55 -27.42
C GLN A 14 10.83 -30.71 -28.37
N ASP A 15 12.07 -31.18 -28.39
CA ASP A 15 12.45 -32.44 -29.04
C ASP A 15 13.17 -33.34 -28.03
N GLY A 16 12.51 -34.44 -27.67
CA GLY A 16 12.92 -35.30 -26.54
C GLY A 16 13.06 -34.51 -25.24
N PHE A 17 14.28 -34.45 -24.70
CA PHE A 17 14.62 -33.69 -23.48
C PHE A 17 15.24 -32.31 -23.75
N LYS A 18 15.31 -31.89 -25.02
CA LYS A 18 15.85 -30.60 -25.43
C LYS A 18 14.70 -29.61 -25.65
N PHE A 19 14.90 -28.39 -25.17
CA PHE A 19 14.00 -27.27 -25.42
C PHE A 19 14.74 -26.21 -26.22
N TYR A 20 14.12 -25.78 -27.31
CA TYR A 20 14.64 -24.78 -28.23
C TYR A 20 13.80 -23.52 -28.10
N LEU A 21 14.46 -22.37 -27.90
CA LEU A 21 13.85 -21.05 -28.04
C LEU A 21 14.34 -20.45 -29.34
N PHE A 22 13.45 -20.10 -30.26
CA PHE A 22 13.81 -19.69 -31.62
C PHE A 22 12.81 -18.65 -32.16
N SER A 23 13.20 -17.95 -33.24
CA SER A 23 12.28 -17.13 -34.03
C SER A 23 11.99 -17.83 -35.36
N TRP A 24 10.77 -17.74 -35.87
CA TRP A 24 10.45 -18.30 -37.19
C TRP A 24 11.22 -17.63 -38.32
N GLU A 25 11.60 -16.37 -38.17
CA GLU A 25 12.41 -15.66 -39.16
C GLU A 25 13.81 -16.28 -39.30
N THR A 26 14.44 -16.67 -38.19
CA THR A 26 15.72 -17.38 -38.22
C THR A 26 15.59 -18.75 -38.89
N VAL A 27 14.47 -19.46 -38.68
CA VAL A 27 14.23 -20.75 -39.35
C VAL A 27 14.09 -20.54 -40.86
N LYS A 28 13.31 -19.53 -41.27
CA LYS A 28 13.03 -19.22 -42.68
C LYS A 28 14.23 -18.68 -43.48
N SER A 29 15.31 -18.22 -42.85
CA SER A 29 16.37 -17.41 -43.51
C SER A 29 17.21 -18.16 -44.54
N GLY A 30 17.18 -19.50 -44.57
CA GLY A 30 18.03 -20.29 -45.45
C GLY A 30 19.50 -20.33 -45.03
N GLU A 31 19.81 -19.88 -43.81
CA GLU A 31 21.16 -19.87 -43.24
C GLU A 31 21.36 -20.95 -42.17
N ALA A 32 22.61 -21.16 -41.75
CA ALA A 32 22.92 -22.07 -40.65
C ALA A 32 22.46 -21.47 -39.30
N ILE A 33 21.84 -22.28 -38.44
CA ILE A 33 21.33 -21.83 -37.14
C ILE A 33 22.43 -21.97 -36.09
N ILE A 34 22.73 -20.89 -35.37
CA ILE A 34 23.70 -20.89 -34.26
C ILE A 34 22.94 -21.00 -32.94
N TRP A 35 22.90 -22.19 -32.37
CA TRP A 35 22.27 -22.43 -31.07
C TRP A 35 23.10 -21.91 -29.91
N TYR A 36 22.48 -21.24 -28.95
CA TYR A 36 23.14 -20.81 -27.71
C TYR A 36 22.67 -21.65 -26.52
N ASP A 37 23.59 -22.36 -25.86
CA ASP A 37 23.28 -23.15 -24.67
C ASP A 37 23.16 -22.22 -23.46
N LEU A 38 21.92 -22.02 -23.00
CA LEU A 38 21.60 -21.16 -21.86
C LEU A 38 22.23 -21.63 -20.53
N LYS A 39 22.48 -22.94 -20.35
CA LYS A 39 23.10 -23.48 -19.13
C LYS A 39 24.61 -23.28 -19.14
N LYS A 40 25.25 -23.51 -20.29
CA LYS A 40 26.71 -23.37 -20.45
C LYS A 40 27.16 -21.95 -20.80
N LYS A 41 26.21 -21.06 -21.13
CA LYS A 41 26.45 -19.68 -21.58
C LYS A 41 27.43 -19.61 -22.75
N LYS A 42 27.23 -20.48 -23.74
CA LYS A 42 28.13 -20.58 -24.90
C LYS A 42 27.35 -20.96 -26.16
N ALA A 43 27.77 -20.43 -27.30
CA ALA A 43 27.32 -20.90 -28.60
C ALA A 43 27.76 -22.35 -28.82
N ASN A 44 26.83 -23.18 -29.31
CA ASN A 44 27.10 -24.49 -29.86
C ASN A 44 27.64 -24.37 -31.29
N ALA A 45 28.02 -25.50 -31.88
CA ALA A 45 28.32 -25.57 -33.31
C ALA A 45 27.08 -25.18 -34.11
N ALA A 46 27.29 -24.46 -35.22
CA ALA A 46 26.23 -24.09 -36.14
C ALA A 46 25.59 -25.36 -36.73
N GLU A 47 24.27 -25.44 -36.66
CA GLU A 47 23.49 -26.44 -37.36
C GLU A 47 23.35 -26.03 -38.82
N SER A 48 23.88 -26.85 -39.72
CA SER A 48 23.91 -26.52 -41.15
C SER A 48 22.50 -26.45 -41.71
N TYR A 49 22.27 -25.47 -42.59
CA TYR A 49 21.07 -25.40 -43.40
C TYR A 49 20.85 -26.71 -44.19
N ARG A 50 19.64 -27.26 -44.15
CA ARG A 50 19.27 -28.50 -44.83
C ARG A 50 17.94 -28.32 -45.57
N ILE A 51 17.94 -28.72 -46.83
CA ILE A 51 16.75 -28.78 -47.68
C ILE A 51 16.58 -30.18 -48.26
N VAL A 52 15.35 -30.70 -48.22
CA VAL A 52 14.99 -32.03 -48.72
C VAL A 52 13.91 -31.91 -49.80
N ASP A 53 14.16 -32.49 -50.97
CA ASP A 53 13.16 -32.52 -52.04
C ASP A 53 12.11 -33.62 -51.76
N PHE A 54 10.82 -33.30 -51.89
CA PHE A 54 9.78 -34.32 -51.91
C PHE A 54 9.91 -35.17 -53.18
N SER A 55 9.91 -36.49 -52.99
CA SER A 55 10.03 -37.47 -54.08
C SER A 55 9.32 -38.77 -53.73
N ASN A 56 9.06 -39.61 -54.73
CA ASN A 56 8.48 -40.93 -54.50
C ASN A 56 9.37 -41.85 -53.62
N ALA A 57 10.63 -41.48 -53.39
CA ALA A 57 11.53 -42.25 -52.54
C ALA A 57 11.27 -42.03 -51.04
N ASN A 58 10.94 -40.79 -50.64
CA ASN A 58 10.80 -40.38 -49.23
C ASN A 58 9.35 -40.16 -48.80
N VAL A 59 8.43 -39.87 -49.72
CA VAL A 59 6.99 -39.75 -49.43
C VAL A 59 6.39 -41.10 -49.01
N TYR A 60 5.49 -41.06 -48.04
CA TYR A 60 4.74 -42.19 -47.52
C TYR A 60 3.25 -41.91 -47.72
N GLY A 61 2.56 -42.69 -48.56
CA GLY A 61 1.13 -42.47 -48.86
C GLY A 61 0.84 -41.52 -50.03
N THR A 62 -0.45 -41.28 -50.30
CA THR A 62 -0.97 -40.38 -51.35
C THR A 62 -2.03 -39.41 -50.81
N ASP A 63 -2.02 -39.19 -49.50
CA ASP A 63 -2.99 -38.48 -48.69
C ASP A 63 -2.61 -37.00 -48.46
N THR A 64 -1.77 -36.43 -49.32
CA THR A 64 -1.35 -35.03 -49.25
C THR A 64 -2.54 -34.09 -49.30
N THR A 65 -2.69 -33.25 -48.27
CA THR A 65 -3.68 -32.16 -48.29
C THR A 65 -2.98 -30.83 -48.49
N ILE A 66 -3.48 -30.03 -49.44
CA ILE A 66 -2.99 -28.69 -49.74
C ILE A 66 -4.10 -27.69 -49.47
N SER A 67 -3.80 -26.65 -48.69
CA SER A 67 -4.70 -25.52 -48.42
C SER A 67 -3.95 -24.19 -48.52
N ILE A 68 -4.69 -23.09 -48.43
CA ILE A 68 -4.13 -21.74 -48.34
C ILE A 68 -4.28 -21.30 -46.89
N GLY A 69 -3.20 -20.80 -46.29
CA GLY A 69 -3.24 -20.25 -44.94
C GLY A 69 -4.03 -18.95 -44.86
N ASP A 70 -4.36 -18.54 -43.65
CA ASP A 70 -5.11 -17.30 -43.41
C ASP A 70 -4.37 -16.08 -43.97
N VAL A 71 -5.13 -15.14 -44.53
CA VAL A 71 -4.61 -13.91 -45.14
C VAL A 71 -5.26 -12.70 -44.50
N TYR A 72 -4.45 -11.85 -43.89
CA TYR A 72 -4.90 -10.62 -43.24
C TYR A 72 -4.10 -9.44 -43.78
N ASN A 73 -4.78 -8.38 -44.19
CA ASN A 73 -4.13 -7.20 -44.76
C ASN A 73 -4.07 -6.02 -43.78
N GLN A 74 -4.57 -6.20 -42.56
CA GLN A 74 -4.36 -5.30 -41.44
C GLN A 74 -4.23 -6.09 -40.15
N LEU A 75 -3.18 -5.82 -39.38
CA LEU A 75 -3.01 -6.35 -38.03
C LEU A 75 -3.25 -5.26 -36.99
N LEU A 76 -3.93 -5.63 -35.92
CA LEU A 76 -4.17 -4.80 -34.74
C LEU A 76 -3.68 -5.56 -33.51
N LEU A 77 -2.66 -5.02 -32.86
CA LEU A 77 -2.13 -5.51 -31.59
C LEU A 77 -2.56 -4.58 -30.47
N THR A 78 -3.39 -5.08 -29.56
CA THR A 78 -3.86 -4.33 -28.38
C THR A 78 -2.93 -4.60 -27.21
N CYS A 79 -2.38 -3.55 -26.60
CA CYS A 79 -1.62 -3.64 -25.36
C CYS A 79 -2.55 -3.39 -24.17
N LYS A 80 -2.73 -4.40 -23.32
CA LYS A 80 -3.45 -4.25 -22.06
C LYS A 80 -2.57 -3.52 -21.06
N ILE A 81 -2.84 -2.24 -20.90
CA ILE A 81 -2.08 -1.36 -20.02
C ILE A 81 -2.92 -1.13 -18.77
N GLU A 82 -2.65 -1.90 -17.72
CA GLU A 82 -3.31 -1.73 -16.42
C GLU A 82 -2.53 -0.73 -15.55
N ASP A 83 -3.22 0.33 -15.13
CA ASP A 83 -2.72 1.32 -14.17
C ASP A 83 -2.65 0.76 -12.74
N VAL A 84 -1.72 1.30 -11.96
CA VAL A 84 -1.61 1.04 -10.52
C VAL A 84 -2.05 2.27 -9.74
N ASP A 85 -3.28 2.26 -9.25
CA ASP A 85 -3.80 3.37 -8.43
C ASP A 85 -3.33 3.30 -6.97
N SER A 86 -3.20 2.09 -6.43
CA SER A 86 -2.81 1.85 -5.05
C SER A 86 -1.69 0.82 -5.00
N ILE A 87 -0.60 1.15 -4.31
CA ILE A 87 0.54 0.24 -4.10
C ILE A 87 0.46 -0.51 -2.77
N ILE A 88 -0.31 0.04 -1.83
CA ILE A 88 -0.55 -0.48 -0.49
C ILE A 88 -2.04 -0.31 -0.30
N GLU A 89 -2.78 -1.42 -0.22
CA GLU A 89 -4.19 -1.35 0.10
C GLU A 89 -4.38 -0.73 1.48
N SER A 90 -5.36 0.16 1.58
CA SER A 90 -5.62 0.87 2.83
C SER A 90 -5.89 -0.16 3.94
N PRO A 91 -5.34 0.06 5.16
CA PRO A 91 -5.74 -0.74 6.31
C PRO A 91 -7.22 -0.55 6.65
N LEU A 92 -7.86 0.50 6.12
CA LEU A 92 -9.24 0.88 6.35
C LEU A 92 -10.15 0.67 5.12
N ASP A 93 -9.68 -0.09 4.13
CA ASP A 93 -10.46 -0.47 2.95
C ASP A 93 -11.63 -1.40 3.35
N ASP A 94 -12.86 -0.94 3.11
CA ASP A 94 -14.08 -1.67 3.49
C ASP A 94 -14.18 -3.05 2.81
N ASP A 95 -13.59 -3.24 1.62
CA ASP A 95 -13.61 -4.52 0.91
C ASP A 95 -12.66 -5.56 1.54
N LEU A 96 -11.65 -5.09 2.28
CA LEU A 96 -10.65 -5.94 2.95
C LEU A 96 -10.89 -6.06 4.45
N LEU A 97 -11.75 -5.20 5.01
CA LEU A 97 -12.11 -5.18 6.42
C LEU A 97 -13.16 -6.24 6.73
N VAL A 98 -12.83 -7.12 7.66
CA VAL A 98 -13.73 -8.13 8.21
C VAL A 98 -13.62 -8.12 9.73
N SER A 99 -14.74 -8.22 10.43
CA SER A 99 -14.70 -8.43 11.87
C SER A 99 -14.66 -9.93 12.19
N PRO A 100 -13.76 -10.39 13.08
CA PRO A 100 -13.84 -11.74 13.64
C PRO A 100 -15.02 -11.92 14.61
N TYR A 101 -15.75 -10.84 14.91
CA TYR A 101 -16.89 -10.83 15.82
C TYR A 101 -18.21 -10.64 15.07
N ALA A 102 -19.27 -11.27 15.56
CA ALA A 102 -20.58 -11.24 14.90
C ALA A 102 -21.26 -9.85 14.90
N ASN A 103 -20.89 -8.96 15.82
CA ASN A 103 -21.44 -7.60 15.92
C ASN A 103 -20.51 -6.66 16.71
N MET A 104 -20.81 -5.36 16.69
CA MET A 104 -20.27 -4.40 17.66
C MET A 104 -20.76 -4.71 19.08
N GLN A 105 -19.98 -4.28 20.08
CA GLN A 105 -20.32 -4.42 21.50
C GLN A 105 -20.31 -3.05 22.17
N LYS A 106 -21.23 -2.81 23.11
CA LYS A 106 -21.12 -1.68 24.04
C LYS A 106 -19.87 -1.89 24.90
N TYR A 107 -18.88 -1.01 24.74
CA TYR A 107 -17.56 -1.19 25.33
C TYR A 107 -17.39 -0.38 26.62
N CYS A 108 -17.77 0.90 26.61
CA CYS A 108 -17.74 1.73 27.81
C CYS A 108 -18.90 2.73 27.82
N THR A 109 -19.27 3.15 29.02
CA THR A 109 -20.20 4.26 29.26
C THR A 109 -19.47 5.36 30.00
N GLU A 110 -19.46 6.55 29.42
CA GLU A 110 -18.97 7.77 30.06
C GLU A 110 -20.13 8.45 30.80
N TYR A 111 -19.86 8.89 32.02
CA TYR A 111 -20.75 9.76 32.79
C TYR A 111 -20.05 11.09 32.99
N ALA A 112 -20.68 12.18 32.59
CA ALA A 112 -20.12 13.52 32.72
C ALA A 112 -21.18 14.48 33.29
N ALA A 113 -20.79 15.31 34.25
CA ALA A 113 -21.59 16.46 34.70
C ALA A 113 -20.68 17.69 34.74
N ASP A 114 -20.90 18.63 33.82
CA ASP A 114 -20.12 19.87 33.74
C ASP A 114 -20.44 20.79 34.92
N GLY A 115 -19.40 21.41 35.50
CA GLY A 115 -19.48 22.28 36.66
C GLY A 115 -19.06 21.62 37.97
N GLU A 116 -18.70 22.45 38.95
CA GLU A 116 -18.17 22.01 40.26
C GLU A 116 -19.24 22.02 41.37
N GLY A 117 -20.32 22.76 41.17
CA GLY A 117 -21.34 23.04 42.18
C GLY A 117 -22.24 21.86 42.58
N LYS A 118 -23.13 22.11 43.55
CA LYS A 118 -23.96 21.09 44.20
C LYS A 118 -24.84 20.33 43.23
N SER A 119 -25.40 21.02 42.23
CA SER A 119 -26.24 20.39 41.21
C SER A 119 -25.46 19.41 40.34
N ALA A 120 -24.26 19.77 39.88
CA ALA A 120 -23.41 18.90 39.07
C ALA A 120 -22.94 17.67 39.87
N TYR A 121 -22.52 17.87 41.13
CA TYR A 121 -22.17 16.79 42.04
C TYR A 121 -23.33 15.81 42.28
N ASN A 122 -24.53 16.32 42.58
CA ASN A 122 -25.71 15.49 42.80
C ASN A 122 -26.13 14.74 41.53
N ALA A 123 -26.04 15.40 40.36
CA ALA A 123 -26.30 14.77 39.07
C ALA A 123 -25.31 13.64 38.79
N PHE A 124 -24.02 13.86 39.05
CA PHE A 124 -22.99 12.85 38.91
C PHE A 124 -23.20 11.67 39.87
N TYR A 125 -23.61 11.94 41.11
CA TYR A 125 -24.00 10.89 42.07
C TYR A 125 -25.15 10.05 41.51
N ALA A 126 -26.23 10.70 41.06
CA ALA A 126 -27.40 10.02 40.52
C ALA A 126 -27.01 9.11 39.34
N MET A 127 -26.27 9.64 38.35
CA MET A 127 -25.84 8.87 37.19
C MET A 127 -24.96 7.67 37.53
N THR A 128 -24.05 7.81 38.50
CA THR A 128 -23.16 6.71 38.93
C THR A 128 -23.88 5.64 39.76
N HIS A 129 -25.06 5.95 40.31
CA HIS A 129 -25.93 5.05 41.09
C HIS A 129 -27.19 4.64 40.30
N GLU A 130 -27.16 4.76 38.97
CA GLU A 130 -28.26 4.34 38.08
C GLU A 130 -29.60 5.06 38.36
N ALA A 131 -29.53 6.25 38.96
CA ALA A 131 -30.66 7.14 39.20
C ALA A 131 -30.76 8.24 38.13
N ASN A 132 -31.96 8.79 37.97
CA ASN A 132 -32.22 9.88 37.03
C ASN A 132 -31.83 11.24 37.61
N THR A 133 -31.48 12.18 36.73
CA THR A 133 -31.21 13.59 37.04
C THR A 133 -31.73 14.45 35.90
N ASP A 134 -32.22 15.65 36.19
CA ASP A 134 -32.71 16.65 35.23
C ASP A 134 -31.66 17.74 34.93
N TYR A 135 -30.45 17.58 35.45
CA TYR A 135 -29.36 18.52 35.24
C TYR A 135 -28.95 18.61 33.76
N GLY A 136 -29.24 19.76 33.13
CA GLY A 136 -29.04 19.97 31.68
C GLY A 136 -27.60 20.03 31.19
N ALA A 137 -26.61 20.02 32.08
CA ALA A 137 -25.19 19.88 31.74
C ALA A 137 -24.61 18.51 32.16
N GLY A 138 -25.49 17.52 32.36
CA GLY A 138 -25.14 16.12 32.56
C GLY A 138 -25.33 15.31 31.27
N SER A 139 -24.45 14.35 31.02
CA SER A 139 -24.57 13.43 29.88
C SER A 139 -24.08 12.02 30.19
N VAL A 140 -24.69 11.05 29.51
CA VAL A 140 -24.31 9.64 29.50
C VAL A 140 -23.97 9.23 28.07
N THR A 141 -22.71 8.91 27.80
CA THR A 141 -22.27 8.51 26.45
C THR A 141 -21.93 7.03 26.42
N ASN A 142 -22.70 6.26 25.67
CA ASN A 142 -22.44 4.84 25.43
C ASN A 142 -21.57 4.69 24.19
N TRP A 143 -20.39 4.13 24.35
CA TRP A 143 -19.47 3.82 23.28
C TRP A 143 -19.62 2.38 22.81
N PHE A 144 -19.69 2.21 21.51
CA PHE A 144 -19.71 0.92 20.83
C PHE A 144 -18.39 0.73 20.10
N LEU A 145 -17.84 -0.47 20.20
CA LEU A 145 -16.59 -0.85 19.56
C LEU A 145 -16.76 -2.18 18.85
N GLN A 146 -16.21 -2.26 17.65
CA GLN A 146 -16.02 -3.50 16.93
C GLN A 146 -14.55 -3.62 16.53
N VAL A 147 -13.92 -4.73 16.91
CA VAL A 147 -12.56 -5.06 16.47
C VAL A 147 -12.64 -5.51 15.02
N MET A 148 -11.80 -4.91 14.18
CA MET A 148 -11.72 -5.20 12.76
C MET A 148 -10.38 -5.83 12.41
N ARG A 149 -10.38 -6.65 11.37
CA ARG A 149 -9.20 -7.25 10.76
C ARG A 149 -9.13 -6.86 9.30
N ASN A 150 -7.94 -6.59 8.81
CA ASN A 150 -7.67 -6.48 7.38
C ASN A 150 -6.79 -7.65 6.94
N SER A 151 -7.12 -8.30 5.82
CA SER A 151 -6.40 -9.48 5.34
C SER A 151 -4.95 -9.20 4.90
N GLN A 152 -4.66 -7.94 4.54
CA GLN A 152 -3.36 -7.50 4.05
C GLN A 152 -2.54 -6.77 5.12
N TRP A 153 -3.01 -6.67 6.37
CA TRP A 153 -2.30 -6.00 7.45
C TRP A 153 -2.16 -6.89 8.69
N SER A 154 -1.01 -6.77 9.36
CA SER A 154 -0.68 -7.50 10.58
C SER A 154 -0.23 -6.53 11.68
N PHE A 155 -0.60 -6.84 12.92
CA PHE A 155 -0.32 -6.05 14.12
C PHE A 155 0.48 -6.89 15.12
N PRO A 156 1.81 -6.87 15.08
CA PRO A 156 2.65 -7.73 15.91
C PRO A 156 2.48 -7.45 17.41
N VAL A 157 2.46 -8.51 18.24
CA VAL A 157 2.48 -8.38 19.72
C VAL A 157 3.81 -7.82 20.24
N GLY A 158 4.89 -8.03 19.47
CA GLY A 158 6.26 -7.57 19.74
C GLY A 158 6.98 -7.24 18.45
N SER A 159 8.12 -7.88 18.19
CA SER A 159 8.90 -7.64 16.97
C SER A 159 8.24 -8.17 15.70
N LEU A 160 8.76 -7.76 14.53
CA LEU A 160 8.38 -8.29 13.22
C LEU A 160 8.37 -9.82 13.21
N GLY A 161 7.32 -10.43 12.65
CA GLY A 161 7.14 -11.88 12.59
C GLY A 161 6.57 -12.54 13.86
N SER A 162 6.34 -11.77 14.93
CA SER A 162 5.62 -12.26 16.11
C SER A 162 4.13 -12.50 15.83
N THR A 163 3.44 -13.19 16.75
CA THR A 163 2.00 -13.44 16.66
C THR A 163 1.25 -12.11 16.50
N ASP A 164 0.30 -12.09 15.57
CA ASP A 164 -0.59 -10.96 15.34
C ASP A 164 -1.61 -10.80 16.49
N LEU A 165 -1.83 -9.55 16.92
CA LEU A 165 -2.69 -9.21 18.06
C LEU A 165 -4.14 -9.65 17.84
N ILE A 166 -4.66 -9.49 16.63
CA ILE A 166 -6.02 -9.91 16.29
C ILE A 166 -6.11 -11.44 16.38
N SER A 167 -5.14 -12.15 15.83
CA SER A 167 -5.06 -13.61 15.90
C SER A 167 -4.98 -14.11 17.34
N LYS A 168 -4.31 -13.39 18.24
CA LYS A 168 -4.21 -13.75 19.66
C LYS A 168 -5.50 -13.51 20.45
N TYR A 169 -6.16 -12.37 20.24
CA TYR A 169 -7.29 -11.94 21.08
C TYR A 169 -8.66 -12.18 20.47
N ALA A 170 -8.76 -12.47 19.17
CA ALA A 170 -10.02 -12.58 18.46
C ALA A 170 -10.24 -13.94 17.76
N ALA A 171 -9.35 -14.92 17.93
CA ALA A 171 -9.43 -16.22 17.25
C ALA A 171 -10.76 -16.96 17.48
N GLU A 172 -11.36 -16.83 18.66
CA GLU A 172 -12.59 -17.56 19.04
C GLU A 172 -13.86 -16.71 18.87
N GLY A 173 -13.74 -15.44 18.48
CA GLY A 173 -14.88 -14.51 18.41
C GLY A 173 -15.54 -14.22 19.76
N LEU A 174 -14.81 -14.45 20.87
CA LEU A 174 -15.27 -14.25 22.25
C LEU A 174 -14.55 -13.06 22.90
N ASN A 175 -15.19 -12.42 23.88
CA ASN A 175 -14.59 -11.40 24.74
C ASN A 175 -13.95 -10.23 23.97
N GLN A 176 -14.71 -9.59 23.07
CA GLN A 176 -14.23 -8.52 22.20
C GLN A 176 -13.51 -7.37 22.93
N GLN A 177 -13.90 -7.09 24.18
CA GLN A 177 -13.26 -6.10 25.04
C GLN A 177 -11.78 -6.41 25.40
N ALA A 178 -11.31 -7.64 25.24
CA ALA A 178 -9.99 -8.06 25.71
C ALA A 178 -8.85 -7.33 24.96
N LEU A 179 -8.95 -7.19 23.64
CA LEU A 179 -7.95 -6.49 22.83
C LEU A 179 -7.85 -4.98 23.15
N PRO A 180 -8.95 -4.20 23.16
CA PRO A 180 -8.86 -2.79 23.55
C PRO A 180 -8.39 -2.63 25.00
N ASN A 181 -8.80 -3.49 25.94
CA ASN A 181 -8.30 -3.45 27.32
C ASN A 181 -6.78 -3.75 27.41
N TYR A 182 -6.29 -4.67 26.60
CA TYR A 182 -4.85 -4.93 26.49
C TYR A 182 -4.11 -3.70 25.95
N LEU A 183 -4.61 -3.10 24.87
CA LEU A 183 -4.00 -1.92 24.25
C LEU A 183 -4.09 -0.67 25.13
N ALA A 184 -5.02 -0.59 26.09
CA ALA A 184 -5.07 0.50 27.08
C ALA A 184 -3.87 0.53 28.04
N ASN A 185 -3.08 -0.54 28.08
CA ASN A 185 -1.95 -0.71 29.00
C ASN A 185 -0.67 -1.16 28.29
N HIS A 186 -0.74 -1.45 26.99
CA HIS A 186 0.39 -1.91 26.18
C HIS A 186 0.42 -1.15 24.86
N LEU A 187 1.62 -0.80 24.42
CA LEU A 187 1.86 -0.26 23.09
C LEU A 187 1.59 -1.33 22.03
N GLY A 188 1.06 -0.91 20.88
CA GLY A 188 0.75 -1.78 19.75
C GLY A 188 -0.25 -1.14 18.80
N GLY A 189 -0.58 -1.85 17.71
CA GLY A 189 -1.57 -1.41 16.72
C GLY A 189 -2.82 -2.30 16.71
N ALA A 190 -3.96 -1.74 16.30
CA ALA A 190 -5.15 -2.50 15.91
C ALA A 190 -6.07 -1.64 15.02
N ILE A 191 -7.09 -2.26 14.42
CA ILE A 191 -8.17 -1.54 13.73
C ILE A 191 -9.45 -1.68 14.55
N PHE A 192 -10.04 -0.54 14.90
CA PHE A 192 -11.32 -0.50 15.61
C PHE A 192 -12.34 0.30 14.81
N SER A 193 -13.53 -0.27 14.64
CA SER A 193 -14.72 0.47 14.29
C SER A 193 -15.35 0.99 15.57
N MET A 194 -15.60 2.30 15.66
CA MET A 194 -16.10 2.92 16.89
C MET A 194 -17.22 3.91 16.60
N GLY A 195 -18.20 3.94 17.49
CA GLY A 195 -19.35 4.85 17.43
C GLY A 195 -19.90 5.12 18.82
N LYS A 196 -20.77 6.13 18.94
CA LYS A 196 -21.35 6.53 20.23
C LYS A 196 -22.84 6.83 20.14
N ILE A 197 -23.52 6.64 21.26
CA ILE A 197 -24.83 7.22 21.55
C ILE A 197 -24.66 8.12 22.76
N LYS A 198 -24.89 9.43 22.60
CA LYS A 198 -24.90 10.39 23.71
C LYS A 198 -26.34 10.65 24.13
N ILE A 199 -26.60 10.57 25.43
CA ILE A 199 -27.88 10.83 26.05
C ILE A 199 -27.67 12.00 27.00
N GLU A 200 -28.34 13.11 26.75
CA GLU A 200 -28.35 14.24 27.68
C GLU A 200 -29.24 13.91 28.88
N SER A 201 -28.81 14.31 30.07
CA SER A 201 -29.49 13.97 31.32
C SER A 201 -30.84 14.67 31.47
N ALA A 202 -30.95 15.92 30.98
CA ALA A 202 -32.25 16.58 30.83
C ALA A 202 -33.05 15.83 29.74
N LYS A 203 -34.02 15.02 30.16
CA LYS A 203 -34.82 14.13 29.31
C LYS A 203 -35.89 14.87 28.52
N ASP A 204 -35.48 15.85 27.73
CA ASP A 204 -36.39 16.61 26.85
C ASP A 204 -36.70 15.85 25.55
N ASP A 205 -35.97 14.76 25.28
CA ASP A 205 -36.13 13.90 24.10
C ASP A 205 -36.23 12.42 24.51
N ASN A 206 -37.25 11.72 24.01
CA ASN A 206 -37.49 10.29 24.23
C ASN A 206 -37.51 9.49 22.92
N ALA A 207 -37.06 10.08 21.80
CA ALA A 207 -36.99 9.41 20.53
C ALA A 207 -36.05 8.19 20.61
N PRO A 208 -36.46 7.03 20.08
CA PRO A 208 -35.60 5.86 20.04
C PRO A 208 -34.42 6.10 19.09
N VAL A 209 -33.20 5.75 19.51
CA VAL A 209 -32.02 5.79 18.66
C VAL A 209 -32.00 4.55 17.76
N SER A 210 -32.17 4.75 16.45
CA SER A 210 -32.32 3.65 15.49
C SER A 210 -30.99 3.10 14.93
N LYS A 211 -29.89 3.84 15.09
CA LYS A 211 -28.58 3.48 14.52
C LYS A 211 -27.44 4.05 15.36
N VAL A 212 -26.31 3.33 15.42
CA VAL A 212 -25.02 3.85 15.87
C VAL A 212 -24.15 4.08 14.64
N ASP A 213 -23.72 5.32 14.42
CA ASP A 213 -22.77 5.62 13.34
C ASP A 213 -21.36 5.22 13.76
N MET A 214 -20.81 4.23 13.06
CA MET A 214 -19.49 3.67 13.30
C MET A 214 -18.48 4.24 12.31
N SER A 215 -17.26 4.49 12.75
CA SER A 215 -16.13 4.89 11.89
C SER A 215 -14.94 3.97 12.15
N ASN A 216 -14.25 3.55 11.09
CA ASN A 216 -13.06 2.71 11.16
C ASN A 216 -11.82 3.57 11.43
N TYR A 217 -11.00 3.12 12.38
CA TYR A 217 -9.75 3.78 12.76
C TYR A 217 -8.62 2.76 12.84
N LEU A 218 -7.46 3.13 12.30
CA LEU A 218 -6.20 2.47 12.61
C LEU A 218 -5.65 3.13 13.88
N VAL A 219 -5.57 2.36 14.95
CA VAL A 219 -5.22 2.81 16.29
C VAL A 219 -3.82 2.35 16.65
N ILE A 220 -2.97 3.30 17.02
CA ILE A 220 -1.64 3.08 17.57
C ILE A 220 -1.66 3.48 19.03
N SER A 221 -1.59 2.51 19.94
CA SER A 221 -1.64 2.78 21.38
C SER A 221 -0.33 3.38 21.89
N VAL A 222 -0.44 4.42 22.72
CA VAL A 222 0.67 5.22 23.29
C VAL A 222 0.69 5.14 24.82
N ASN A 223 -0.48 5.11 25.45
CA ASN A 223 -0.68 4.98 26.91
C ASN A 223 0.07 6.01 27.76
N GLY A 224 0.11 7.27 27.32
CA GLY A 224 0.68 8.37 28.09
C GLY A 224 0.16 8.42 29.53
N ASN A 225 1.05 8.75 30.47
CA ASN A 225 0.73 8.77 31.91
C ASN A 225 0.54 10.18 32.50
N GLY A 226 0.66 11.21 31.68
CA GLY A 226 0.55 12.62 32.05
C GLY A 226 1.71 13.14 32.91
N ILE A 227 2.76 12.35 33.11
CA ILE A 227 3.96 12.78 33.86
C ILE A 227 4.95 13.36 32.86
N ASP A 228 5.19 14.66 32.94
CA ASP A 228 6.09 15.40 32.05
C ASP A 228 7.21 16.15 32.78
N ASN A 229 7.14 16.24 34.10
CA ASN A 229 8.08 16.94 34.96
C ASN A 229 9.27 16.07 35.43
N ASP A 230 9.22 14.75 35.19
CA ASP A 230 10.24 13.78 35.59
C ASP A 230 10.43 12.74 34.48
N GLU A 231 11.50 12.91 33.68
CA GLU A 231 11.83 12.03 32.54
C GLU A 231 11.97 10.55 32.92
N SER A 232 12.38 10.25 34.16
CA SER A 232 12.52 8.86 34.62
C SER A 232 11.18 8.16 34.83
N LYS A 233 10.09 8.93 34.92
CA LYS A 233 8.72 8.46 35.11
C LYS A 233 7.82 8.72 33.91
N THR A 234 8.22 9.57 32.97
CA THR A 234 7.48 9.83 31.72
C THR A 234 7.25 8.53 30.95
N TYR A 235 6.02 8.31 30.49
CA TYR A 235 5.66 7.18 29.63
C TYR A 235 4.91 7.66 28.39
N PRO A 236 5.12 7.08 27.19
CA PRO A 236 6.01 5.96 26.89
C PRO A 236 7.50 6.31 26.96
N SER A 237 8.30 5.37 27.46
CA SER A 237 9.77 5.49 27.46
C SER A 237 10.36 5.12 26.11
N GLU A 238 11.58 5.59 25.82
CA GLU A 238 12.27 5.28 24.56
C GLU A 238 12.42 3.77 24.33
N THR A 239 12.72 3.02 25.41
CA THR A 239 12.84 1.56 25.37
C THR A 239 11.50 0.90 25.05
N ALA A 240 10.41 1.36 25.69
CA ALA A 240 9.09 0.80 25.44
C ALA A 240 8.66 1.00 23.97
N ILE A 241 8.92 2.17 23.40
CA ILE A 241 8.63 2.43 21.98
C ILE A 241 9.47 1.50 21.11
N LYS A 242 10.79 1.42 21.36
CA LYS A 242 11.74 0.65 20.55
C LYS A 242 11.45 -0.85 20.56
N ASP A 243 11.09 -1.43 21.70
CA ASP A 243 10.79 -2.86 21.88
C ASP A 243 9.53 -3.31 21.13
N LYS A 244 8.73 -2.36 20.65
CA LYS A 244 7.43 -2.59 19.99
C LYS A 244 7.44 -2.29 18.51
N ILE A 245 8.58 -1.93 17.94
CA ILE A 245 8.72 -1.73 16.50
C ILE A 245 8.69 -3.11 15.78
N PRO A 246 7.89 -3.29 14.72
CA PRO A 246 6.90 -2.38 14.14
C PRO A 246 5.48 -2.55 14.74
N TYR A 247 4.68 -1.49 14.71
CA TYR A 247 3.33 -1.47 15.28
C TYR A 247 2.27 -1.95 14.29
N ALA A 248 2.50 -1.76 12.98
CA ALA A 248 1.65 -2.27 11.92
C ALA A 248 2.51 -2.60 10.69
N VAL A 249 2.20 -3.71 10.04
CA VAL A 249 2.95 -4.23 8.89
C VAL A 249 1.97 -4.53 7.76
N TYR A 250 2.21 -3.92 6.61
CA TYR A 250 1.54 -4.32 5.37
C TYR A 250 2.14 -5.64 4.89
N THR A 251 1.28 -6.65 4.78
CA THR A 251 1.60 -8.03 4.39
C THR A 251 1.09 -8.39 3.00
N GLY A 252 0.52 -7.42 2.29
CA GLY A 252 -0.07 -7.69 1.01
C GLY A 252 0.92 -8.11 -0.06
N ASN A 253 0.37 -8.73 -1.11
CA ASN A 253 1.13 -9.37 -2.17
C ASN A 253 0.90 -8.70 -3.52
N LYS A 254 0.70 -7.37 -3.54
CA LYS A 254 0.68 -6.63 -4.82
C LYS A 254 1.98 -6.91 -5.57
N VAL A 255 1.82 -7.40 -6.79
CA VAL A 255 2.92 -7.77 -7.68
C VAL A 255 3.76 -6.52 -7.91
N GLY A 256 5.08 -6.64 -7.75
CA GLY A 256 5.98 -5.50 -7.92
C GLY A 256 5.92 -4.92 -9.33
N GLY A 257 6.04 -3.60 -9.45
CA GLY A 257 6.03 -2.88 -10.73
C GLY A 257 7.29 -2.05 -10.95
N VAL A 258 7.35 -1.35 -12.09
CA VAL A 258 8.37 -0.33 -12.38
C VAL A 258 7.78 1.03 -12.03
N PHE A 259 8.23 1.62 -10.91
CA PHE A 259 7.68 2.87 -10.40
C PHE A 259 8.41 4.10 -10.91
N SER A 260 9.70 3.97 -11.22
CA SER A 260 10.44 5.03 -11.88
C SER A 260 9.97 5.21 -13.33
N PRO A 261 9.67 6.45 -13.75
CA PRO A 261 9.24 6.73 -15.11
C PRO A 261 10.35 6.47 -16.14
N SER A 262 9.96 6.34 -17.40
CA SER A 262 10.88 6.04 -18.52
C SER A 262 11.74 7.23 -18.96
N ASP A 263 11.37 8.45 -18.56
CA ASP A 263 11.98 9.71 -18.96
C ASP A 263 12.20 10.66 -17.78
N ASN A 264 12.88 11.78 -18.01
CA ASN A 264 13.24 12.72 -16.94
C ASN A 264 12.19 13.83 -16.74
N GLU A 265 11.26 13.95 -17.68
CA GLU A 265 10.21 14.95 -17.72
C GLU A 265 9.07 14.59 -16.78
N THR A 266 8.86 13.30 -16.54
CA THR A 266 7.80 12.75 -15.69
C THR A 266 8.29 12.48 -14.28
N THR A 267 7.45 12.77 -13.30
CA THR A 267 7.64 12.35 -11.90
C THR A 267 6.39 11.61 -11.42
N ASN A 268 6.60 10.39 -10.92
CA ASN A 268 5.56 9.65 -10.21
C ASN A 268 5.62 10.01 -8.72
N TYR A 269 4.49 9.91 -8.03
CA TYR A 269 4.37 10.26 -6.62
C TYR A 269 3.63 9.16 -5.87
N ILE A 270 4.15 8.77 -4.71
CA ILE A 270 3.37 8.04 -3.71
C ILE A 270 2.78 9.07 -2.77
N VAL A 271 1.45 9.14 -2.71
CA VAL A 271 0.72 10.10 -1.88
C VAL A 271 0.06 9.38 -0.72
N LEU A 272 0.39 9.81 0.50
CA LEU A 272 -0.25 9.37 1.73
C LEU A 272 -1.27 10.42 2.17
N SER A 273 -2.53 10.01 2.32
CA SER A 273 -3.64 10.89 2.68
C SER A 273 -4.47 10.31 3.83
N GLY A 274 -5.35 11.13 4.39
CA GLY A 274 -6.23 10.76 5.49
C GLY A 274 -6.18 11.76 6.63
N LYS A 275 -6.64 11.33 7.81
CA LYS A 275 -6.71 12.16 9.02
C LYS A 275 -6.00 11.50 10.18
N VAL A 276 -5.49 12.32 11.09
CA VAL A 276 -4.76 11.91 12.29
C VAL A 276 -5.30 12.62 13.53
N ILE A 277 -5.37 11.89 14.63
CA ILE A 277 -5.79 12.38 15.94
C ILE A 277 -4.75 11.95 16.98
N LEU A 278 -4.20 12.93 17.71
CA LEU A 278 -3.52 12.68 18.98
C LEU A 278 -4.59 12.65 20.08
N ASN A 279 -5.09 11.45 20.40
CA ASN A 279 -6.18 11.30 21.36
C ASN A 279 -5.67 11.59 22.78
N PRO A 280 -6.26 12.51 23.54
CA PRO A 280 -5.76 12.89 24.85
C PRO A 280 -5.88 11.75 25.85
N THR A 281 -5.06 11.82 26.90
CA THR A 281 -5.38 11.14 28.15
C THR A 281 -6.60 11.81 28.80
N MET A 282 -7.46 11.02 29.45
CA MET A 282 -8.65 11.55 30.13
C MET A 282 -8.61 11.18 31.60
N LYS A 283 -8.40 12.19 32.45
CA LYS A 283 -8.50 12.08 33.91
C LYS A 283 -9.95 11.75 34.29
N MET A 284 -10.12 10.99 35.36
CA MET A 284 -11.42 10.72 35.97
C MET A 284 -11.44 11.30 37.38
N THR A 285 -12.59 11.81 37.80
CA THR A 285 -12.85 12.22 39.19
C THR A 285 -12.51 11.08 40.15
N ASN A 286 -13.00 9.88 39.81
CA ASN A 286 -12.54 8.61 40.38
C ASN A 286 -12.99 7.46 39.46
N THR A 287 -12.59 6.22 39.76
CA THR A 287 -13.05 5.06 38.99
C THR A 287 -14.53 4.80 39.27
N TYR A 288 -15.28 4.33 38.27
CA TYR A 288 -16.73 4.06 38.44
C TYR A 288 -16.98 3.07 39.58
N PHE A 289 -16.14 2.04 39.70
CA PHE A 289 -16.20 1.08 40.80
C PHE A 289 -16.18 1.78 42.17
N THR A 290 -15.22 2.69 42.38
CA THR A 290 -15.10 3.42 43.66
C THR A 290 -16.30 4.33 43.88
N LEU A 291 -16.78 5.02 42.85
CA LEU A 291 -17.90 5.97 42.95
C LEU A 291 -19.23 5.28 43.24
N ASN A 292 -19.43 4.07 42.71
CA ASN A 292 -20.66 3.30 42.85
C ASN A 292 -20.71 2.47 44.15
N THR A 293 -19.56 2.01 44.66
CA THR A 293 -19.51 1.07 45.80
C THR A 293 -19.20 1.72 47.15
N LYS A 294 -18.60 2.91 47.17
CA LYS A 294 -18.24 3.61 48.41
C LYS A 294 -19.19 4.76 48.70
N GLU A 295 -19.35 5.05 49.99
CA GLU A 295 -20.09 6.22 50.43
C GLU A 295 -19.32 7.51 50.09
N TRP A 296 -20.02 8.52 49.57
CA TRP A 296 -19.39 9.79 49.24
C TRP A 296 -19.17 10.60 50.52
N ALA A 297 -17.90 10.75 50.90
CA ALA A 297 -17.49 11.34 52.16
C ALA A 297 -17.88 12.81 52.25
N SER A 298 -18.41 13.22 53.40
CA SER A 298 -18.39 14.63 53.77
C SER A 298 -16.95 15.07 54.13
N PRO A 299 -16.63 16.39 54.18
CA PRO A 299 -15.29 16.86 54.55
C PRO A 299 -14.78 16.35 55.91
N LEU A 300 -15.69 15.99 56.82
CA LEU A 300 -15.36 15.43 58.15
C LEU A 300 -15.03 13.93 58.12
N GLU A 301 -15.12 13.28 56.95
CA GLU A 301 -15.06 11.82 56.78
C GLU A 301 -13.99 11.38 55.80
N ILE A 302 -13.18 12.33 55.34
CA ILE A 302 -12.01 12.08 54.51
C ILE A 302 -11.06 11.14 55.26
N GLY A 303 -10.71 10.02 54.62
CA GLY A 303 -9.81 9.01 55.18
C GLY A 303 -10.49 7.94 56.03
N LYS A 304 -11.82 7.97 56.22
CA LYS A 304 -12.55 6.84 56.82
C LYS A 304 -12.56 5.62 55.88
N PRO A 305 -12.56 4.38 56.41
CA PRO A 305 -12.75 3.19 55.59
C PRO A 305 -14.07 3.22 54.81
N ASN A 306 -14.06 2.67 53.60
CA ASN A 306 -15.23 2.56 52.72
C ASN A 306 -15.89 3.90 52.27
N THR A 307 -15.18 5.02 52.39
CA THR A 307 -15.63 6.32 51.85
C THR A 307 -14.74 6.81 50.71
N VAL A 308 -15.28 7.72 49.89
CA VAL A 308 -14.55 8.42 48.82
C VAL A 308 -14.91 9.91 48.83
N TYR A 309 -13.90 10.78 48.81
CA TYR A 309 -14.12 12.22 48.69
C TYR A 309 -14.25 12.60 47.21
N VAL A 310 -15.40 13.16 46.84
CA VAL A 310 -15.73 13.50 45.44
C VAL A 310 -15.96 15.00 45.26
N TRP A 311 -16.43 15.70 46.29
CA TRP A 311 -16.72 17.13 46.22
C TRP A 311 -15.47 17.95 45.82
N HIS A 312 -15.60 18.87 44.86
CA HIS A 312 -14.48 19.64 44.28
C HIS A 312 -13.41 18.80 43.56
N GLN A 313 -13.66 17.51 43.26
CA GLN A 313 -12.74 16.65 42.49
C GLN A 313 -13.12 16.66 40.99
N THR A 314 -13.28 17.85 40.40
CA THR A 314 -13.54 17.98 38.97
C THR A 314 -12.27 17.71 38.16
N VAL A 315 -12.46 17.29 36.91
CA VAL A 315 -11.41 17.14 35.90
C VAL A 315 -11.62 18.16 34.78
N PRO A 316 -10.60 18.43 33.94
CA PRO A 316 -10.75 19.39 32.85
C PRO A 316 -11.95 19.08 31.95
N SER A 317 -12.69 20.14 31.60
CA SER A 317 -13.77 20.12 30.63
C SER A 317 -13.49 21.14 29.53
N ARG A 318 -13.89 20.82 28.29
CA ARG A 318 -13.79 21.74 27.16
C ARG A 318 -14.84 22.85 27.24
N ASN A 319 -15.99 22.56 27.85
CA ASN A 319 -17.17 23.41 27.81
C ASN A 319 -17.41 24.17 29.13
N ASN A 320 -16.61 23.92 30.17
CA ASN A 320 -16.79 24.53 31.48
C ASN A 320 -15.44 24.81 32.18
N GLY A 321 -15.22 26.07 32.57
CA GLY A 321 -13.99 26.53 33.22
C GLY A 321 -13.76 25.94 34.62
N ASP A 322 -14.83 25.56 35.33
CA ASP A 322 -14.77 24.90 36.64
C ASP A 322 -14.52 23.37 36.51
N GLY A 323 -14.39 22.88 35.27
CA GLY A 323 -14.23 21.48 34.94
C GLY A 323 -15.54 20.70 34.95
N ARG A 324 -15.43 19.39 35.12
CA ARG A 324 -16.56 18.45 35.17
C ARG A 324 -16.30 17.30 36.11
N TYR A 325 -17.35 16.74 36.69
CA TYR A 325 -17.27 15.41 37.27
C TYR A 325 -17.35 14.36 36.16
N TYR A 326 -16.41 13.41 36.13
CA TYR A 326 -16.32 12.46 35.01
C TYR A 326 -15.79 11.09 35.44
N THR A 327 -16.40 10.03 34.91
CA THR A 327 -15.92 8.64 35.06
C THR A 327 -16.35 7.76 33.88
N ARG A 328 -15.79 6.54 33.84
CA ARG A 328 -16.09 5.51 32.83
C ARG A 328 -16.46 4.19 33.49
N LYS A 329 -17.57 3.61 33.04
CA LYS A 329 -18.00 2.24 33.34
C LYS A 329 -17.63 1.36 32.14
N TYR A 330 -16.85 0.32 32.35
CA TYR A 330 -16.46 -0.62 31.29
C TYR A 330 -17.36 -1.85 31.30
N TRP A 331 -17.61 -2.38 30.11
CA TRP A 331 -18.50 -3.49 29.87
C TRP A 331 -17.73 -4.67 29.29
N LYS A 332 -18.20 -5.88 29.60
CA LYS A 332 -17.74 -7.11 28.97
C LYS A 332 -18.93 -7.94 28.53
N ALA A 333 -18.73 -8.71 27.47
CA ALA A 333 -19.66 -9.73 27.04
C ALA A 333 -18.84 -10.95 26.60
N GLU A 334 -19.41 -12.14 26.76
CA GLU A 334 -18.79 -13.35 26.20
C GLU A 334 -18.83 -13.27 24.67
N ARG A 335 -19.98 -12.85 24.11
CA ARG A 335 -20.17 -12.60 22.68
C ARG A 335 -20.81 -11.21 22.45
N PRO A 336 -20.58 -10.57 21.30
CA PRO A 336 -21.14 -9.23 21.05
C PRO A 336 -22.66 -9.15 21.01
N ASN A 337 -23.35 -10.27 20.79
CA ASN A 337 -24.82 -10.36 20.74
C ASN A 337 -25.45 -10.82 22.06
N THR A 338 -24.65 -11.03 23.10
CA THR A 338 -25.15 -11.30 24.45
C THR A 338 -25.23 -10.00 25.24
N GLU A 339 -26.12 -9.95 26.23
CA GLU A 339 -26.26 -8.78 27.10
C GLU A 339 -24.92 -8.45 27.78
N GLU A 340 -24.49 -7.20 27.65
CA GLU A 340 -23.27 -6.74 28.29
C GLU A 340 -23.42 -6.68 29.81
N ILE A 341 -22.39 -7.16 30.51
CA ILE A 341 -22.31 -7.08 31.96
C ILE A 341 -21.21 -6.10 32.37
N TYR A 342 -21.43 -5.41 33.50
CA TYR A 342 -20.42 -4.52 34.06
C TYR A 342 -19.14 -5.29 34.37
N ASP A 343 -17.99 -4.76 33.97
CA ASP A 343 -16.68 -5.33 34.28
C ASP A 343 -15.98 -4.57 35.42
N PRO A 344 -16.11 -5.01 36.69
CA PRO A 344 -15.50 -4.32 37.83
C PRO A 344 -13.97 -4.39 37.84
N ASN A 345 -13.37 -5.32 37.07
CA ASN A 345 -11.93 -5.50 36.99
C ASN A 345 -11.26 -4.50 36.05
N THR A 346 -12.00 -3.92 35.10
CA THR A 346 -11.47 -2.91 34.17
C THR A 346 -11.83 -1.53 34.70
N GLN A 347 -10.89 -0.90 35.40
CA GLN A 347 -11.04 0.47 35.89
C GLN A 347 -10.44 1.51 34.94
N TYR A 348 -9.45 1.10 34.15
CA TYR A 348 -8.79 1.89 33.11
C TYR A 348 -8.70 1.03 31.85
N GLY A 349 -9.46 1.39 30.83
CA GLY A 349 -9.50 0.72 29.52
C GLY A 349 -9.26 1.73 28.40
N PHE A 350 -9.41 1.26 27.16
CA PHE A 350 -9.17 2.06 25.98
C PHE A 350 -10.09 3.29 25.96
N ILE A 351 -9.61 4.39 25.39
CA ILE A 351 -10.30 5.67 25.37
C ILE A 351 -10.71 5.96 23.91
N PRO A 352 -11.99 5.83 23.54
CA PRO A 352 -12.47 6.29 22.25
C PRO A 352 -12.28 7.80 22.09
N TYR A 353 -12.03 8.27 20.86
CA TYR A 353 -11.95 9.71 20.61
C TYR A 353 -13.35 10.34 20.69
N SER A 354 -13.59 11.11 21.74
CA SER A 354 -14.92 11.70 21.99
C SER A 354 -15.21 12.98 21.22
N GLY A 355 -14.17 13.67 20.74
CA GLY A 355 -14.26 15.04 20.21
C GLY A 355 -14.54 16.10 21.29
N GLU A 356 -14.81 15.70 22.54
CA GLU A 356 -15.15 16.57 23.67
C GLU A 356 -14.15 16.45 24.84
N GLY A 357 -13.08 15.67 24.64
CA GLY A 357 -11.99 15.54 25.60
C GLY A 357 -11.12 16.82 25.70
N PRO A 358 -10.12 16.82 26.59
CA PRO A 358 -9.16 17.91 26.71
C PRO A 358 -8.53 18.29 25.37
N GLN A 359 -8.29 19.59 25.16
CA GLN A 359 -7.41 20.07 24.10
C GLN A 359 -6.20 20.72 24.72
N GLU A 360 -5.03 20.19 24.40
CA GLU A 360 -3.79 20.52 25.10
C GLU A 360 -2.72 20.95 24.10
N TYR A 361 -1.79 21.76 24.60
CA TYR A 361 -0.61 22.28 23.88
C TYR A 361 -0.98 23.08 22.64
N GLU A 362 -1.20 24.37 22.87
CA GLU A 362 -1.44 25.33 21.78
C GLU A 362 -0.17 25.55 20.98
N TYR A 363 -0.30 25.49 19.66
CA TYR A 363 0.75 25.90 18.76
C TYR A 363 0.79 27.44 18.72
N LYS A 364 1.80 28.03 19.37
CA LYS A 364 1.89 29.49 19.61
C LYS A 364 2.80 30.21 18.65
N TYR A 365 3.97 29.65 18.37
CA TYR A 365 5.01 30.27 17.55
C TYR A 365 5.75 29.22 16.74
N SER A 366 6.26 29.61 15.57
CA SER A 366 7.10 28.73 14.75
C SER A 366 8.57 28.72 15.21
N ALA A 367 9.00 29.82 15.82
CA ALA A 367 10.29 30.02 16.46
C ALA A 367 10.14 31.07 17.56
N TYR A 368 11.03 31.07 18.55
CA TYR A 368 10.97 32.04 19.64
C TYR A 368 11.07 33.47 19.11
N GLY A 369 10.06 34.30 19.38
CA GLY A 369 9.97 35.69 18.88
C GLY A 369 9.44 35.83 17.45
N GLU A 370 8.97 34.74 16.83
CA GLU A 370 8.42 34.74 15.46
C GLU A 370 6.93 34.40 15.45
N SER A 371 6.10 35.41 15.17
CA SER A 371 4.62 35.29 15.11
C SER A 371 4.09 34.86 13.74
N SER A 372 4.97 34.51 12.80
CA SER A 372 4.57 34.00 11.49
C SER A 372 4.50 32.47 11.51
N ASP A 373 3.54 31.90 10.79
CA ASP A 373 3.36 30.47 10.68
C ASP A 373 4.36 29.87 9.68
N LYS A 374 5.26 29.01 10.15
CA LYS A 374 6.37 28.43 9.38
C LYS A 374 6.57 26.93 9.62
N ILE A 375 5.88 26.32 10.59
CA ILE A 375 5.93 24.87 10.79
C ILE A 375 4.81 24.26 9.98
N SER A 376 5.16 23.51 8.95
CA SER A 376 4.17 22.81 8.13
C SER A 376 4.06 21.32 8.47
N LYS A 377 4.72 20.88 9.55
CA LYS A 377 4.83 19.48 9.95
C LYS A 377 5.09 19.30 11.44
N VAL A 378 4.11 18.75 12.15
CA VAL A 378 4.31 18.06 13.43
C VAL A 378 4.30 16.56 13.15
N ALA A 379 5.47 15.93 13.28
CA ALA A 379 5.63 14.50 13.04
C ALA A 379 4.96 13.67 14.14
N VAL A 380 4.18 12.65 13.74
CA VAL A 380 3.34 11.84 14.63
C VAL A 380 3.67 10.35 14.55
N LEU A 381 3.85 9.81 13.34
CA LEU A 381 4.22 8.39 13.14
C LEU A 381 5.42 8.28 12.23
N ALA A 382 6.36 7.41 12.61
CA ALA A 382 7.47 7.01 11.76
C ALA A 382 7.06 5.80 10.90
N CYS A 383 7.38 5.85 9.61
CA CYS A 383 7.03 4.84 8.62
C CYS A 383 8.27 4.42 7.84
N MET A 384 8.31 3.16 7.41
CA MET A 384 9.33 2.61 6.53
C MET A 384 8.65 2.09 5.27
N LEU A 385 9.08 2.59 4.11
CA LEU A 385 8.61 2.16 2.80
C LEU A 385 9.81 1.64 2.01
N ILE A 386 9.72 0.39 1.59
CA ILE A 386 10.74 -0.31 0.81
C ILE A 386 10.08 -0.78 -0.49
N ILE A 387 10.71 -0.53 -1.62
CA ILE A 387 10.29 -1.03 -2.92
C ILE A 387 11.49 -1.69 -3.60
N GLY A 388 11.40 -3.02 -3.75
CA GLY A 388 12.49 -3.86 -4.22
C GLY A 388 13.77 -3.67 -3.40
N GLY A 389 14.82 -3.13 -4.02
CA GLY A 389 16.10 -2.86 -3.38
C GLY A 389 16.26 -1.45 -2.81
N LYS A 390 15.20 -0.62 -2.83
CA LYS A 390 15.25 0.78 -2.40
C LYS A 390 14.35 1.04 -1.21
N CYS A 391 14.72 2.01 -0.36
CA CYS A 391 13.85 2.57 0.68
C CYS A 391 13.84 4.09 0.60
N VAL A 392 12.72 4.70 0.95
CA VAL A 392 12.63 6.16 1.08
C VAL A 392 13.14 6.61 2.44
N VAL A 393 13.92 7.68 2.45
CA VAL A 393 14.44 8.32 3.66
C VAL A 393 14.11 9.81 3.63
N GLU A 394 13.55 10.32 4.72
CA GLU A 394 13.35 11.76 4.91
C GLU A 394 14.64 12.41 5.40
N LYS A 395 15.07 13.48 4.75
CA LYS A 395 16.21 14.30 5.17
C LYS A 395 15.99 14.88 6.57
N THR A 396 17.09 15.27 7.20
CA THR A 396 17.09 15.99 8.47
C THR A 396 17.92 17.26 8.33
N PRO A 397 17.80 18.24 9.25
CA PRO A 397 18.60 19.46 9.19
C PRO A 397 20.11 19.22 9.05
N ASP A 398 20.61 18.14 9.67
CA ASP A 398 22.04 17.81 9.73
C ASP A 398 22.47 16.78 8.66
N ASN A 399 21.53 16.28 7.85
CA ASN A 399 21.82 15.24 6.85
C ASN A 399 20.94 15.41 5.61
N ASP A 400 21.56 15.94 4.55
CA ASP A 400 20.96 16.12 3.23
C ASP A 400 20.98 14.84 2.37
N LEU A 401 21.46 13.74 2.94
CA LEU A 401 21.63 12.43 2.32
C LEU A 401 22.55 12.45 1.08
N GLY A 402 23.46 13.43 1.00
CA GLY A 402 24.41 13.61 -0.09
C GLY A 402 23.78 14.16 -1.36
N THR A 403 22.61 14.80 -1.27
CA THR A 403 21.92 15.37 -2.43
C THR A 403 22.38 16.79 -2.79
N GLY A 404 23.05 17.50 -1.87
CA GLY A 404 23.40 18.91 -2.04
C GLY A 404 22.21 19.86 -1.97
N VAL A 405 21.00 19.35 -1.67
CA VAL A 405 19.77 20.14 -1.52
C VAL A 405 19.38 20.15 -0.04
N PRO A 406 19.41 21.32 0.63
CA PRO A 406 19.10 21.44 2.04
C PRO A 406 17.70 20.93 2.41
N TYR A 407 17.59 20.39 3.61
CA TYR A 407 16.31 20.03 4.22
C TYR A 407 15.42 21.27 4.41
N THR A 408 14.15 21.17 4.04
CA THR A 408 13.23 22.32 4.12
C THR A 408 12.62 22.56 5.49
N GLY A 409 12.65 21.58 6.39
CA GLY A 409 11.92 21.67 7.66
C GLY A 409 10.52 21.05 7.62
N ASN A 410 9.91 20.99 6.44
CA ASN A 410 8.46 20.86 6.28
C ASN A 410 8.05 19.55 5.59
N GLY A 411 9.01 18.71 5.20
CA GLY A 411 8.74 17.45 4.52
C GLY A 411 8.23 17.65 3.09
N TRP A 412 8.75 18.66 2.38
CA TRP A 412 8.49 18.86 0.95
C TRP A 412 9.00 17.66 0.13
N PRO A 413 8.51 17.46 -1.11
CA PRO A 413 8.98 16.39 -1.99
C PRO A 413 10.52 16.27 -2.09
N GLN A 414 11.27 17.39 -2.07
CA GLN A 414 12.75 17.33 -2.10
C GLN A 414 13.40 16.80 -0.82
N ASP A 415 12.66 16.68 0.29
CA ASP A 415 13.14 16.12 1.55
C ASP A 415 13.12 14.59 1.52
N PHE A 416 12.44 13.95 0.57
CA PHE A 416 12.42 12.50 0.43
C PHE A 416 13.43 12.03 -0.61
N VAL A 417 14.24 11.05 -0.23
CA VAL A 417 15.31 10.50 -1.07
C VAL A 417 15.21 8.99 -1.08
N TRP A 418 15.20 8.40 -2.29
CA TRP A 418 15.31 6.95 -2.44
C TRP A 418 16.77 6.51 -2.31
N ARG A 419 17.01 5.53 -1.44
CA ARG A 419 18.34 5.01 -1.10
C ARG A 419 18.34 3.50 -1.26
N ASP A 420 19.53 2.92 -1.42
CA ASP A 420 19.66 1.47 -1.33
C ASP A 420 19.24 0.99 0.05
N TYR A 421 18.31 0.04 0.08
CA TYR A 421 17.83 -0.55 1.31
C TYR A 421 18.89 -1.45 1.92
N LYS A 422 19.18 -1.24 3.20
CA LYS A 422 20.02 -2.12 4.00
C LYS A 422 19.13 -2.97 4.92
N PRO A 423 19.12 -4.30 4.75
CA PRO A 423 18.53 -5.21 5.71
C PRO A 423 19.12 -5.01 7.11
N ARG A 424 18.35 -5.33 8.15
CA ARG A 424 18.74 -5.09 9.54
C ARG A 424 20.07 -5.78 9.90
N GLU A 425 20.34 -6.97 9.36
CA GLU A 425 21.59 -7.70 9.63
C GLU A 425 22.82 -7.04 8.99
N SER A 426 22.62 -6.18 8.00
CA SER A 426 23.68 -5.43 7.29
C SER A 426 23.93 -4.04 7.88
N CYS A 427 23.13 -3.63 8.87
CA CYS A 427 23.31 -2.36 9.58
C CYS A 427 24.22 -2.56 10.81
N ALA A 428 25.02 -1.54 11.11
CA ALA A 428 25.87 -1.52 12.30
C ALA A 428 25.07 -1.42 13.61
N SER A 429 23.83 -0.94 13.53
CA SER A 429 22.92 -0.83 14.68
C SER A 429 21.46 -0.71 14.25
N ASP A 430 20.54 -0.92 15.20
CA ASP A 430 19.12 -0.58 15.01
C ASP A 430 18.91 0.91 14.68
N GLU A 431 19.82 1.77 15.13
CA GLU A 431 19.73 3.21 14.87
C GLU A 431 19.97 3.50 13.39
N GLU A 432 20.99 2.89 12.79
CA GLU A 432 21.19 2.95 11.34
C GLU A 432 20.01 2.33 10.58
N TYR A 433 19.49 1.18 11.06
CA TYR A 433 18.39 0.51 10.38
C TYR A 433 17.11 1.36 10.36
N TYR A 434 16.70 1.89 11.51
CA TYR A 434 15.47 2.68 11.63
C TYR A 434 15.61 4.13 11.16
N GLN A 435 16.82 4.62 10.87
CA GLN A 435 17.00 5.87 10.13
C GLN A 435 16.57 5.76 8.66
N GLN A 436 16.39 4.54 8.12
CA GLN A 436 15.81 4.30 6.79
C GLN A 436 14.28 4.49 6.80
N CYS A 437 13.81 5.66 7.28
CA CYS A 437 12.41 5.93 7.51
C CYS A 437 12.04 7.37 7.12
N PHE A 438 10.74 7.64 7.13
CA PHE A 438 10.17 8.97 7.01
C PHE A 438 9.03 9.13 8.01
N ASN A 439 8.54 10.35 8.20
CA ASN A 439 7.49 10.62 9.16
C ASN A 439 6.23 11.13 8.48
N ILE A 440 5.07 10.71 8.97
CA ILE A 440 3.77 11.32 8.68
C ILE A 440 3.33 12.17 9.86
N GLY A 441 2.60 13.23 9.57
CA GLY A 441 2.25 14.27 10.52
C GLY A 441 1.12 15.14 10.00
N PHE A 442 0.87 16.24 10.70
CA PHE A 442 -0.11 17.24 10.33
C PHE A 442 0.49 18.64 10.38
N ASP A 443 -0.19 19.58 9.72
CA ASP A 443 0.15 21.00 9.67
C ASP A 443 -0.74 21.77 10.68
N PRO A 444 -0.24 22.14 11.87
CA PRO A 444 -1.01 22.95 12.82
C PRO A 444 -0.98 24.43 12.43
N LYS A 445 -2.10 25.13 12.64
CA LYS A 445 -2.15 26.60 12.51
C LYS A 445 -1.93 27.26 13.86
N ILE A 446 -1.45 28.51 13.87
CA ILE A 446 -1.32 29.27 15.12
C ILE A 446 -2.68 29.31 15.86
N GLY A 447 -2.67 28.91 17.15
CA GLY A 447 -3.85 28.79 18.00
C GLY A 447 -4.45 27.38 18.06
N ASP A 448 -4.04 26.49 17.15
CA ASP A 448 -4.48 25.11 17.14
C ASP A 448 -3.92 24.33 18.34
N LYS A 449 -4.68 23.33 18.81
CA LYS A 449 -4.30 22.45 19.92
C LYS A 449 -3.83 21.11 19.36
N LEU A 450 -2.55 20.78 19.58
CA LEU A 450 -1.92 19.60 19.01
C LEU A 450 -2.60 18.30 19.46
N ILE A 451 -3.06 18.23 20.71
CA ILE A 451 -3.75 17.07 21.29
C ILE A 451 -5.25 17.35 21.39
N GLY A 452 -6.09 16.35 21.07
CA GLY A 452 -7.55 16.44 21.20
C GLY A 452 -8.28 16.99 19.98
N THR A 453 -7.57 17.21 18.88
CA THR A 453 -8.07 17.74 17.60
C THR A 453 -7.83 16.73 16.47
N GLU A 454 -8.78 16.63 15.55
CA GLU A 454 -8.64 15.86 14.31
C GLU A 454 -8.03 16.74 13.22
N TYR A 455 -6.92 16.31 12.63
CA TYR A 455 -6.26 17.00 11.52
C TYR A 455 -6.24 16.15 10.27
N SER A 456 -6.25 16.78 9.10
CA SER A 456 -5.79 16.12 7.88
C SER A 456 -4.28 15.84 7.98
N LEU A 457 -3.81 14.76 7.37
CA LEU A 457 -2.38 14.57 7.15
C LEU A 457 -1.83 15.77 6.37
N GLN A 458 -0.61 16.17 6.69
CA GLN A 458 0.00 17.37 6.12
C GLN A 458 0.01 17.31 4.58
N GLY A 459 -0.35 18.42 3.94
CA GLY A 459 -0.04 18.64 2.53
C GLY A 459 1.39 19.13 2.40
N ASN A 460 2.17 18.57 1.47
CA ASN A 460 3.57 18.98 1.28
C ASN A 460 3.91 19.53 -0.11
N HIS A 461 2.89 19.79 -0.93
CA HIS A 461 3.05 20.25 -2.30
C HIS A 461 1.99 21.29 -2.65
N ASP A 462 2.22 22.04 -3.72
CA ASP A 462 1.26 22.98 -4.27
C ASP A 462 0.76 22.50 -5.65
N TYR A 463 -0.21 23.22 -6.20
CA TYR A 463 -0.83 22.92 -7.50
C TYR A 463 0.17 22.87 -8.68
N LYS A 464 1.42 23.31 -8.53
CA LYS A 464 2.42 23.32 -9.61
C LYS A 464 3.06 21.97 -9.85
N ILE A 465 2.91 21.01 -8.92
CA ILE A 465 3.50 19.67 -9.11
C ILE A 465 2.70 18.80 -10.08
N GLY A 466 1.48 19.20 -10.47
CA GLY A 466 0.72 18.55 -11.54
C GLY A 466 -0.04 17.28 -11.17
N ILE A 467 -0.30 17.03 -9.89
CA ILE A 467 -1.18 15.94 -9.43
C ILE A 467 -2.41 16.49 -8.71
N ASP A 468 -3.55 15.84 -8.90
CA ASP A 468 -4.81 16.17 -8.20
C ASP A 468 -4.98 15.26 -6.96
N ALA A 469 -4.19 15.55 -5.92
CA ALA A 469 -4.21 14.82 -4.66
C ALA A 469 -3.89 15.74 -3.48
N GLU A 470 -4.39 15.39 -2.30
CA GLU A 470 -4.02 16.04 -1.04
C GLU A 470 -3.22 15.08 -0.15
N GLY A 471 -2.22 15.61 0.56
CA GLY A 471 -1.44 14.86 1.54
C GLY A 471 0.07 14.90 1.29
N ILE A 472 0.75 13.85 1.75
CA ILE A 472 2.22 13.75 1.70
C ILE A 472 2.63 13.06 0.40
N ALA A 473 3.16 13.81 -0.54
CA ALA A 473 3.70 13.30 -1.80
C ALA A 473 5.19 12.97 -1.68
N ILE A 474 5.54 11.72 -1.99
CA ILE A 474 6.92 11.21 -2.07
C ILE A 474 7.26 11.03 -3.56
N PRO A 475 8.19 11.81 -4.13
CA PRO A 475 8.51 11.74 -5.54
C PRO A 475 9.32 10.48 -5.89
N ILE A 476 9.09 9.98 -7.10
CA ILE A 476 9.83 8.90 -7.75
C ILE A 476 10.20 9.38 -9.15
N ARG A 477 11.49 9.64 -9.32
CA ARG A 477 12.08 10.10 -10.58
C ARG A 477 12.71 8.92 -11.31
N LYS A 478 13.01 9.09 -12.60
CA LYS A 478 13.78 8.11 -13.36
C LYS A 478 15.11 7.76 -12.69
N ALA A 479 15.81 8.78 -12.18
CA ALA A 479 17.10 8.60 -11.51
C ALA A 479 17.05 7.74 -10.23
N ASP A 480 15.87 7.62 -9.59
CA ASP A 480 15.71 6.86 -8.34
C ASP A 480 15.71 5.34 -8.59
N LYS A 481 15.37 4.89 -9.81
CA LYS A 481 15.36 3.48 -10.24
C LYS A 481 14.58 2.54 -9.31
N VAL A 482 13.40 2.99 -8.91
CA VAL A 482 12.53 2.30 -7.97
C VAL A 482 11.68 1.29 -8.71
N SER A 483 11.85 0.01 -8.36
CA SER A 483 11.09 -1.10 -8.95
C SER A 483 11.07 -2.31 -8.03
N GLY A 484 10.06 -3.17 -8.16
CA GLY A 484 9.95 -4.42 -7.43
C GLY A 484 8.88 -4.42 -6.34
N ARG A 485 8.98 -5.37 -5.42
CA ARG A 485 7.94 -5.62 -4.40
C ARG A 485 7.89 -4.51 -3.37
N VAL A 486 6.68 -4.07 -3.02
CA VAL A 486 6.41 -3.06 -2.00
C VAL A 486 6.35 -3.70 -0.61
N GLN A 487 6.97 -3.05 0.38
CA GLN A 487 6.83 -3.34 1.80
C GLN A 487 6.60 -2.02 2.53
N PHE A 488 5.63 -2.02 3.45
CA PHE A 488 5.31 -0.84 4.24
C PHE A 488 5.08 -1.20 5.70
N MET A 489 5.63 -0.39 6.60
CA MET A 489 5.51 -0.58 8.04
C MET A 489 5.32 0.76 8.73
N ILE A 490 4.40 0.79 9.68
CA ILE A 490 4.35 1.85 10.69
C ILE A 490 5.26 1.39 11.83
N LEU A 491 6.37 2.09 11.98
CA LEU A 491 7.39 1.75 12.97
C LEU A 491 6.92 2.10 14.38
N GLY A 492 6.17 3.18 14.56
CA GLY A 492 5.62 3.60 15.85
C GLY A 492 5.43 5.11 15.98
N PRO A 493 5.04 5.59 17.18
CA PRO A 493 4.87 7.01 17.46
C PRO A 493 6.21 7.76 17.47
N VAL A 494 6.21 9.00 16.98
CA VAL A 494 7.35 9.92 17.07
C VAL A 494 7.33 10.61 18.44
N ASN A 495 8.43 10.49 19.19
CA ASN A 495 8.55 11.01 20.56
C ASN A 495 8.94 12.50 20.56
N THR A 496 8.01 13.33 20.07
CA THR A 496 8.17 14.78 19.92
C THR A 496 8.01 15.50 21.26
N VAL A 497 8.81 16.56 21.49
CA VAL A 497 8.64 17.49 22.62
C VAL A 497 8.02 18.81 22.15
N TRP A 498 7.25 19.44 23.04
CA TRP A 498 6.65 20.76 22.86
C TRP A 498 7.16 21.73 23.92
N GLY A 499 7.68 22.89 23.51
CA GLY A 499 8.07 23.98 24.39
C GLY A 499 7.85 25.31 23.67
N GLU A 500 6.60 25.59 23.34
CA GLU A 500 6.15 26.65 22.40
C GLU A 500 6.47 26.38 20.92
N ILE A 501 7.55 25.63 20.65
CA ILE A 501 7.89 25.02 19.36
C ILE A 501 7.96 23.50 19.50
N THR A 502 7.74 22.78 18.39
CA THR A 502 7.89 21.32 18.35
C THR A 502 9.30 20.92 17.91
N ARG A 503 9.91 19.96 18.59
CA ARG A 503 11.24 19.44 18.25
C ARG A 503 11.25 17.91 18.29
N ARG A 504 12.02 17.30 17.40
CA ARG A 504 12.22 15.84 17.33
C ARG A 504 13.70 15.50 17.38
N HIS A 505 14.01 14.38 18.03
CA HIS A 505 15.33 13.77 17.91
C HIS A 505 15.45 13.06 16.54
N PRO A 506 16.65 12.96 15.91
CA PRO A 506 16.82 12.23 14.64
C PRO A 506 16.28 10.79 14.68
N SER A 507 16.50 10.11 15.80
CA SER A 507 15.91 8.80 16.11
C SER A 507 14.52 8.99 16.72
N PHE A 508 13.47 8.61 15.99
CA PHE A 508 12.09 8.98 16.28
C PHE A 508 11.53 8.47 17.62
N TRP A 509 12.10 7.40 18.20
CA TRP A 509 11.67 6.86 19.49
C TRP A 509 12.26 7.60 20.69
N ARG A 510 13.30 8.44 20.46
CA ARG A 510 13.94 9.25 21.49
C ARG A 510 13.33 10.63 21.58
N HIS A 511 13.39 11.22 22.76
CA HIS A 511 13.17 12.64 22.93
C HIS A 511 14.38 13.27 23.61
N THR A 512 14.53 14.59 23.49
CA THR A 512 15.58 15.31 24.19
C THR A 512 14.97 16.61 24.67
N LYS A 513 15.14 16.93 25.95
CA LYS A 513 14.79 18.24 26.47
C LYS A 513 15.98 19.18 26.35
N TRP A 514 15.82 20.23 25.56
CA TRP A 514 16.79 21.31 25.37
C TRP A 514 16.48 22.54 26.25
N GLY A 515 15.36 22.51 26.98
CA GLY A 515 14.94 23.57 27.89
C GLY A 515 14.11 23.04 29.06
N THR A 516 13.92 23.86 30.09
CA THR A 516 13.22 23.48 31.32
C THR A 516 11.70 23.33 31.17
N ASN A 517 11.13 23.91 30.10
CA ASN A 517 9.68 23.98 29.89
C ASN A 517 9.20 23.05 28.76
N GLU A 518 10.07 22.17 28.26
CA GLU A 518 9.71 21.24 27.19
C GLU A 518 8.94 20.03 27.74
N ILE A 519 7.85 19.69 27.07
CA ILE A 519 6.85 18.70 27.46
C ILE A 519 6.87 17.56 26.44
N PRO A 520 7.12 16.31 26.87
CA PRO A 520 6.98 15.14 26.00
C PRO A 520 5.50 14.96 25.62
N LEU A 521 5.16 15.18 24.34
CA LEU A 521 3.76 15.18 23.91
C LEU A 521 3.08 13.82 24.14
N LEU A 522 3.80 12.73 23.89
CA LEU A 522 3.27 11.37 24.05
C LEU A 522 2.85 11.04 25.49
N ALA A 523 3.37 11.76 26.49
CA ALA A 523 2.93 11.60 27.88
C ALA A 523 1.45 11.96 28.07
N HIS A 524 0.92 12.83 27.22
CA HIS A 524 -0.45 13.31 27.30
C HIS A 524 -1.37 12.71 26.22
N VAL A 525 -0.84 11.77 25.42
CA VAL A 525 -1.57 11.05 24.38
C VAL A 525 -1.89 9.63 24.84
N SER A 526 -3.16 9.25 24.80
CA SER A 526 -3.59 7.87 25.05
C SER A 526 -3.36 6.97 23.84
N SER A 527 -3.69 7.45 22.64
CA SER A 527 -3.53 6.73 21.38
C SER A 527 -3.44 7.70 20.21
N ILE A 528 -2.75 7.31 19.16
CA ILE A 528 -2.81 7.97 17.86
C ILE A 528 -3.85 7.22 17.02
N MET A 529 -4.80 7.93 16.43
CA MET A 529 -5.82 7.34 15.57
C MET A 529 -5.70 7.91 14.15
N LEU A 530 -5.66 7.03 13.15
CA LEU A 530 -5.75 7.39 11.75
C LEU A 530 -7.14 7.03 11.21
N LYS A 531 -7.73 7.94 10.43
CA LYS A 531 -9.03 7.78 9.77
C LYS A 531 -8.90 8.06 8.27
N SER A 532 -9.57 7.27 7.44
CA SER A 532 -9.51 7.39 5.97
C SER A 532 -8.08 7.41 5.43
N PHE A 533 -7.20 6.60 6.02
CA PHE A 533 -5.78 6.54 5.66
C PHE A 533 -5.59 5.78 4.35
N GLU A 534 -5.01 6.41 3.34
CA GLU A 534 -4.77 5.81 2.02
C GLU A 534 -3.34 6.05 1.56
N VAL A 535 -2.86 5.15 0.70
CA VAL A 535 -1.57 5.28 0.02
C VAL A 535 -1.76 4.94 -1.46
N LYS A 536 -1.67 5.97 -2.30
CA LYS A 536 -1.97 5.90 -3.74
C LYS A 536 -0.79 6.39 -4.58
N VAL A 537 -0.78 6.00 -5.85
CA VAL A 537 0.22 6.46 -6.83
C VAL A 537 -0.41 7.45 -7.78
N TYR A 538 0.32 8.51 -8.06
CA TYR A 538 -0.04 9.56 -9.01
C TYR A 538 1.13 9.82 -9.94
N SER A 539 0.85 10.39 -11.10
CA SER A 539 1.85 10.88 -12.05
C SER A 539 1.55 12.33 -12.39
N ASP A 540 2.58 13.17 -12.49
CA ASP A 540 2.43 14.52 -13.04
C ASP A 540 2.20 14.52 -14.56
N ASN A 541 2.26 13.35 -15.21
CA ASN A 541 2.17 13.18 -16.66
C ASN A 541 3.14 14.08 -17.45
N GLY A 542 4.28 14.46 -16.86
CA GLY A 542 5.20 15.43 -17.44
C GLY A 542 4.61 16.84 -17.54
N LEU A 543 3.65 17.17 -16.68
CA LEU A 543 2.85 18.40 -16.66
C LEU A 543 2.02 18.61 -17.94
N ILE A 544 1.61 17.51 -18.57
CA ILE A 544 0.77 17.50 -19.76
C ILE A 544 -0.64 17.01 -19.36
N ASN A 545 -1.66 17.84 -19.61
CA ASN A 545 -3.05 17.42 -19.47
C ASN A 545 -3.47 16.57 -20.67
N ASN A 546 -3.43 15.25 -20.49
CA ASN A 546 -4.06 14.32 -21.42
C ASN A 546 -5.52 14.15 -20.97
N ASN A 547 -6.45 14.88 -21.61
CA ASN A 547 -7.90 14.86 -21.29
C ASN A 547 -8.60 13.50 -21.58
N ASN A 548 -7.86 12.40 -21.69
CA ASN A 548 -8.34 11.09 -22.10
C ASN A 548 -7.82 10.04 -21.11
N ASP A 549 -8.67 9.67 -20.16
CA ASP A 549 -8.41 8.56 -19.24
C ASP A 549 -8.65 7.21 -19.95
N ASP A 550 -7.82 6.22 -19.66
CA ASP A 550 -7.99 4.79 -19.99
C ASP A 550 -8.20 4.38 -21.46
N ASN A 551 -7.36 4.86 -22.37
CA ASN A 551 -7.30 4.28 -23.71
C ASN A 551 -6.26 3.14 -23.79
N ASP A 552 -6.68 1.98 -24.28
CA ASP A 552 -5.74 0.93 -24.71
C ASP A 552 -4.81 1.45 -25.82
N VAL A 553 -3.53 1.05 -25.78
CA VAL A 553 -2.60 1.36 -26.87
C VAL A 553 -2.71 0.28 -27.94
N ILE A 554 -3.10 0.69 -29.15
CA ILE A 554 -3.27 -0.20 -30.29
C ILE A 554 -2.17 0.09 -31.32
N TYR A 555 -1.37 -0.94 -31.63
CA TYR A 555 -0.41 -0.90 -32.71
C TYR A 555 -1.02 -1.49 -33.97
N MET A 556 -0.94 -0.76 -35.08
CA MET A 556 -1.59 -1.12 -36.34
C MET A 556 -0.59 -1.12 -37.50
N SER A 557 -0.66 -2.15 -38.33
CA SER A 557 0.12 -2.19 -39.58
C SER A 557 -0.40 -1.14 -40.58
N ASP A 558 0.49 -0.41 -41.24
CA ASP A 558 0.12 0.53 -42.30
C ASP A 558 -0.33 -0.23 -43.58
N THR A 559 -1.58 -0.03 -43.98
CA THR A 559 -2.14 -0.58 -45.22
C THR A 559 -2.99 0.48 -45.93
N LYS A 560 -2.87 0.56 -47.25
CA LYS A 560 -3.61 1.51 -48.11
C LYS A 560 -4.61 0.81 -49.02
N GLU A 561 -5.02 -0.39 -48.64
CA GLU A 561 -5.94 -1.21 -49.44
C GLU A 561 -7.40 -0.77 -49.26
N SER A 562 -8.20 -0.93 -50.32
CA SER A 562 -9.61 -0.53 -50.35
C SER A 562 -10.54 -1.46 -49.57
N PHE A 563 -10.12 -2.71 -49.37
CA PHE A 563 -10.81 -3.71 -48.55
C PHE A 563 -9.91 -4.08 -47.38
N VAL A 564 -10.46 -4.23 -46.18
CA VAL A 564 -9.68 -4.52 -44.97
C VAL A 564 -10.18 -5.81 -44.33
N ASN A 565 -9.37 -6.86 -44.38
CA ASN A 565 -9.51 -8.08 -43.59
C ASN A 565 -8.59 -7.98 -42.36
N ARG A 566 -9.19 -7.69 -41.20
CA ARG A 566 -8.47 -7.40 -39.95
C ARG A 566 -8.17 -8.68 -39.17
N LYS A 567 -6.97 -8.73 -38.60
CA LYS A 567 -6.65 -9.60 -37.47
C LYS A 567 -6.58 -8.74 -36.21
N ASP A 568 -7.61 -8.81 -35.39
CA ASP A 568 -7.83 -7.98 -34.19
C ASP A 568 -7.83 -8.77 -32.87
N ASP A 569 -7.48 -10.05 -32.93
CA ASP A 569 -7.35 -10.97 -31.79
C ASP A 569 -5.93 -10.98 -31.19
N LEU A 570 -5.04 -10.08 -31.60
CA LEU A 570 -3.68 -9.99 -31.08
C LEU A 570 -3.63 -9.10 -29.84
N GLU A 571 -3.08 -9.65 -28.75
CA GLU A 571 -3.00 -8.97 -27.46
C GLU A 571 -1.64 -9.14 -26.79
N PHE A 572 -1.10 -8.05 -26.22
CA PHE A 572 0.06 -8.07 -25.32
C PHE A 572 -0.39 -7.69 -23.90
N LYS A 573 -0.01 -8.50 -22.90
CA LYS A 573 -0.19 -8.18 -21.47
C LYS A 573 1.01 -7.49 -20.83
N ILE A 574 2.14 -7.53 -21.52
CA ILE A 574 3.34 -6.79 -21.16
C ILE A 574 3.71 -5.91 -22.35
N SER A 575 4.16 -4.70 -22.06
CA SER A 575 4.47 -3.73 -23.10
C SER A 575 5.77 -3.00 -22.81
N SER A 576 6.33 -2.43 -23.88
CA SER A 576 7.41 -1.46 -23.79
C SER A 576 6.92 -0.25 -23.01
N ALA A 577 7.80 0.32 -22.20
CA ALA A 577 7.52 1.55 -21.49
C ALA A 577 7.28 2.69 -22.50
N LEU A 578 6.46 3.66 -22.11
CA LEU A 578 6.21 4.87 -22.89
C LEU A 578 6.92 6.07 -22.24
N THR A 579 7.32 7.02 -23.07
CA THR A 579 7.76 8.35 -22.64
C THR A 579 6.61 9.34 -22.65
N SER A 580 6.72 10.44 -21.91
CA SER A 580 5.75 11.55 -21.88
C SER A 580 5.41 12.07 -23.27
N SER A 581 6.42 12.19 -24.15
CA SER A 581 6.21 12.61 -25.55
C SER A 581 5.41 11.57 -26.36
N GLU A 582 5.63 10.28 -26.12
CA GLU A 582 4.84 9.21 -26.76
C GLU A 582 3.41 9.21 -26.22
N CYS A 583 3.24 9.29 -24.89
CA CYS A 583 1.94 9.38 -24.23
C CYS A 583 1.12 10.57 -24.77
N GLN A 584 1.75 11.73 -24.94
CA GLN A 584 1.10 12.91 -25.54
C GLN A 584 0.65 12.66 -26.99
N LYS A 585 1.48 12.00 -27.81
CA LYS A 585 1.13 11.70 -29.20
C LYS A 585 0.01 10.66 -29.30
N LEU A 586 -0.01 9.70 -28.38
CA LEU A 586 -0.98 8.61 -28.34
C LEU A 586 -2.27 8.99 -27.60
N GLY A 587 -2.25 10.05 -26.79
CA GLY A 587 -3.39 10.47 -25.97
C GLY A 587 -3.69 9.48 -24.83
N VAL A 588 -2.64 8.98 -24.17
CA VAL A 588 -2.73 8.03 -23.03
C VAL A 588 -2.03 8.61 -21.78
N SER A 589 -2.39 8.12 -20.60
CA SER A 589 -1.77 8.54 -19.33
C SER A 589 -0.34 8.01 -19.18
N ASN A 590 0.54 8.80 -18.57
CA ASN A 590 1.91 8.40 -18.23
C ASN A 590 2.01 7.95 -16.76
N GLY A 591 1.12 7.04 -16.37
CA GLY A 591 1.04 6.45 -15.03
C GLY A 591 1.98 5.25 -14.84
N VAL A 592 2.01 4.73 -13.61
CA VAL A 592 2.74 3.49 -13.28
C VAL A 592 1.93 2.29 -13.78
N LYS A 593 2.49 1.52 -14.72
CA LYS A 593 1.81 0.36 -15.33
C LYS A 593 2.42 -0.96 -14.88
N LEU A 594 1.58 -1.95 -14.53
CA LEU A 594 2.05 -3.32 -14.18
C LEU A 594 2.64 -4.08 -15.36
N SER A 595 2.24 -3.72 -16.58
CA SER A 595 2.65 -4.37 -17.83
C SER A 595 4.08 -4.01 -18.27
N THR A 596 4.73 -3.02 -17.64
CA THR A 596 6.03 -2.52 -18.08
C THR A 596 7.17 -3.45 -17.66
N LEU A 597 7.98 -3.88 -18.62
CA LEU A 597 9.18 -4.67 -18.37
C LEU A 597 10.35 -3.82 -17.84
N LEU A 598 11.13 -4.40 -16.93
CA LEU A 598 12.33 -3.79 -16.35
C LEU A 598 13.61 -4.31 -17.01
N ASN A 599 14.53 -3.40 -17.35
CA ASN A 599 15.90 -3.74 -17.68
C ASN A 599 16.72 -3.90 -16.38
N ASN A 600 17.04 -5.14 -16.00
CA ASN A 600 17.80 -5.42 -14.77
C ASN A 600 19.22 -4.83 -14.74
N GLN A 601 19.81 -4.45 -15.88
CA GLN A 601 21.14 -3.84 -15.92
C GLN A 601 21.09 -2.34 -15.62
N THR A 602 20.10 -1.64 -16.18
CA THR A 602 20.00 -0.18 -16.04
C THR A 602 19.07 0.25 -14.92
N GLY A 603 18.06 -0.57 -14.60
CA GLY A 603 16.98 -0.26 -13.66
C GLY A 603 15.82 0.51 -14.27
N ASP A 604 15.79 0.67 -15.59
CA ASP A 604 14.77 1.44 -16.32
C ASP A 604 13.72 0.54 -16.96
N GLY A 605 12.54 1.10 -17.24
CA GLY A 605 11.55 0.47 -18.13
C GLY A 605 12.13 0.26 -19.53
N ILE A 606 11.85 -0.90 -20.14
CA ILE A 606 12.32 -1.23 -21.48
C ILE A 606 11.57 -0.38 -22.51
N LEU A 607 12.28 0.52 -23.19
CA LEU A 607 11.71 1.37 -24.26
C LEU A 607 11.69 0.69 -25.62
N SER A 608 12.68 -0.17 -25.91
CA SER A 608 12.85 -0.86 -27.19
C SER A 608 13.74 -2.09 -27.02
N ILE A 609 13.65 -3.01 -27.99
CA ILE A 609 14.48 -4.21 -28.09
C ILE A 609 15.23 -4.23 -29.42
N TYR A 610 16.34 -4.98 -29.47
CA TYR A 610 17.10 -5.19 -30.70
C TYR A 610 16.67 -6.50 -31.37
N ASP A 611 16.18 -6.41 -32.60
CA ASP A 611 15.93 -7.57 -33.46
C ASP A 611 17.19 -7.87 -34.28
N TYR A 612 17.78 -9.05 -34.05
CA TYR A 612 18.98 -9.51 -34.75
C TYR A 612 18.71 -9.96 -36.19
N ASN A 613 17.49 -10.39 -36.52
CA ASN A 613 17.13 -10.79 -37.89
C ASN A 613 16.96 -9.56 -38.76
N ALA A 614 16.15 -8.59 -38.31
CA ALA A 614 15.91 -7.34 -39.02
C ALA A 614 17.08 -6.34 -38.90
N LYS A 615 17.96 -6.50 -37.89
CA LYS A 615 19.05 -5.59 -37.52
C LYS A 615 18.55 -4.19 -37.14
N VAL A 616 17.39 -4.11 -36.48
CA VAL A 616 16.70 -2.88 -36.10
C VAL A 616 16.50 -2.83 -34.59
N GLN A 617 16.58 -1.63 -34.02
CA GLN A 617 16.18 -1.34 -32.63
C GLN A 617 14.83 -0.62 -32.68
N ASP A 618 13.78 -1.22 -32.11
CA ASP A 618 12.44 -0.61 -32.06
C ASP A 618 11.62 -1.18 -30.88
N LYS A 619 10.43 -0.65 -30.64
CA LYS A 619 9.46 -1.23 -29.71
C LYS A 619 9.10 -2.65 -30.14
N ALA A 620 8.98 -3.55 -29.16
CA ALA A 620 8.65 -4.94 -29.40
C ALA A 620 7.31 -5.10 -30.15
N GLU A 621 6.37 -4.22 -29.86
CA GLU A 621 5.06 -4.16 -30.47
C GLU A 621 5.13 -3.84 -31.97
N HIS A 622 5.98 -2.88 -32.36
CA HIS A 622 6.23 -2.57 -33.77
C HIS A 622 6.85 -3.77 -34.49
N LEU A 623 7.89 -4.36 -33.91
CA LEU A 623 8.59 -5.51 -34.50
C LEU A 623 7.66 -6.72 -34.65
N TYR A 624 6.80 -6.96 -33.66
CA TYR A 624 5.82 -8.04 -33.70
C TYR A 624 4.77 -7.81 -34.80
N VAL A 625 4.18 -6.61 -34.87
CA VAL A 625 3.20 -6.26 -35.91
C VAL A 625 3.82 -6.38 -37.31
N ASP A 626 5.05 -5.87 -37.50
CA ASP A 626 5.76 -5.97 -38.77
C ASP A 626 6.05 -7.43 -39.17
N SER A 627 6.55 -8.24 -38.24
CA SER A 627 6.86 -9.65 -38.49
C SER A 627 5.61 -10.45 -38.86
N TYR A 628 4.52 -10.27 -38.10
CA TYR A 628 3.25 -10.94 -38.37
C TYR A 628 2.61 -10.41 -39.65
N TYR A 629 2.77 -9.13 -39.97
CA TYR A 629 2.23 -8.57 -41.22
C TYR A 629 2.90 -9.26 -42.40
N ARG A 630 4.23 -9.40 -42.42
CA ARG A 630 4.94 -10.15 -43.47
C ARG A 630 4.49 -11.62 -43.57
N GLU A 631 4.18 -12.25 -42.44
CA GLU A 631 3.75 -13.66 -42.39
C GLU A 631 2.33 -13.89 -42.95
N TYR A 632 1.40 -12.96 -42.71
CA TYR A 632 -0.04 -13.13 -43.01
C TYR A 632 -0.56 -12.25 -44.15
N HIS A 633 0.18 -11.23 -44.60
CA HIS A 633 -0.28 -10.31 -45.63
C HIS A 633 -0.43 -10.96 -47.01
N LYS A 634 0.36 -12.00 -47.30
CA LYS A 634 0.32 -12.72 -48.57
C LYS A 634 -0.22 -14.15 -48.37
N PRO A 635 -1.02 -14.67 -49.31
CA PRO A 635 -1.44 -16.07 -49.28
C PRO A 635 -0.24 -17.00 -49.37
N ARG A 636 -0.14 -17.92 -48.40
CA ARG A 636 0.90 -18.96 -48.33
C ARG A 636 0.27 -20.34 -48.43
N VAL A 637 0.95 -21.25 -49.12
CA VAL A 637 0.52 -22.65 -49.21
C VAL A 637 0.80 -23.36 -47.90
N LEU A 638 -0.21 -24.06 -47.38
CA LEU A 638 -0.10 -25.03 -46.29
C LEU A 638 -0.21 -26.43 -46.88
N MET A 639 0.65 -27.33 -46.42
CA MET A 639 0.62 -28.72 -46.86
C MET A 639 0.78 -29.67 -45.67
N VAL A 640 -0.02 -30.73 -45.66
CA VAL A 640 0.21 -31.89 -44.78
C VAL A 640 0.70 -33.03 -45.65
N GLN A 641 1.86 -33.59 -45.31
CA GLN A 641 2.52 -34.63 -46.09
C GLN A 641 3.14 -35.68 -45.20
N SER A 642 2.75 -36.93 -45.39
CA SER A 642 3.39 -38.08 -44.77
C SER A 642 4.68 -38.47 -45.51
N ILE A 643 5.75 -38.69 -44.75
CA ILE A 643 7.05 -39.14 -45.24
C ILE A 643 7.61 -40.30 -44.39
N LYS A 644 8.55 -41.05 -44.94
CA LYS A 644 9.27 -42.10 -44.20
C LYS A 644 10.16 -41.47 -43.14
N ASP A 645 10.01 -41.90 -41.89
CA ASP A 645 10.80 -41.43 -40.76
C ASP A 645 11.81 -42.52 -40.34
N ASN A 646 13.09 -42.24 -40.58
CA ASN A 646 14.22 -43.06 -40.13
C ASN A 646 14.89 -42.47 -38.86
N GLY A 647 14.24 -41.53 -38.19
CA GLY A 647 14.75 -40.82 -37.03
C GLY A 647 15.59 -39.58 -37.37
N SER A 648 15.67 -39.17 -38.64
CA SER A 648 16.44 -37.99 -39.07
C SER A 648 15.60 -36.74 -39.34
N ILE A 649 14.28 -36.80 -39.16
CA ILE A 649 13.39 -35.66 -39.37
C ILE A 649 13.49 -34.73 -38.17
N ASP A 650 13.92 -33.50 -38.43
CA ASP A 650 14.06 -32.41 -37.48
C ASP A 650 13.15 -31.23 -37.87
N LEU A 651 12.69 -30.45 -36.88
CA LEU A 651 11.77 -29.32 -37.04
C LEU A 651 12.36 -28.19 -37.91
N PHE A 652 13.67 -28.03 -37.91
CA PHE A 652 14.38 -26.95 -38.59
C PHE A 652 14.83 -27.31 -40.01
N THR A 653 14.44 -28.48 -40.51
CA THR A 653 14.72 -28.91 -41.89
C THR A 653 13.71 -28.31 -42.87
N HIS A 654 14.19 -27.75 -43.99
CA HIS A 654 13.34 -27.26 -45.06
C HIS A 654 13.00 -28.35 -46.06
N TYR A 655 11.84 -28.20 -46.71
CA TYR A 655 11.38 -29.11 -47.75
C TYR A 655 11.04 -28.35 -49.03
N ARG A 656 11.30 -28.95 -50.18
CA ARG A 656 10.96 -28.35 -51.47
C ARG A 656 10.04 -29.26 -52.27
N HIS A 657 8.93 -28.70 -52.74
CA HIS A 657 8.01 -29.40 -53.62
C HIS A 657 8.34 -29.10 -55.08
N LEU A 658 8.93 -30.06 -55.78
CA LEU A 658 9.48 -29.87 -57.12
C LEU A 658 8.46 -29.38 -58.16
N ALA A 659 7.21 -29.86 -58.10
CA ALA A 659 6.19 -29.45 -59.07
C ALA A 659 5.62 -28.04 -58.79
N MET A 660 5.66 -27.59 -57.54
CA MET A 660 5.23 -26.23 -57.17
C MET A 660 6.39 -25.24 -57.26
N ASN A 661 7.63 -25.74 -57.26
CA ASN A 661 8.86 -24.99 -57.12
C ASN A 661 8.81 -24.03 -55.91
N ARG A 662 8.32 -24.53 -54.78
CA ARG A 662 8.16 -23.81 -53.51
C ARG A 662 8.91 -24.53 -52.40
N GLU A 663 9.47 -23.74 -51.48
CA GLU A 663 10.15 -24.21 -50.28
C GLU A 663 9.23 -24.05 -49.07
N PHE A 664 9.37 -24.93 -48.10
CA PHE A 664 8.49 -25.08 -46.95
C PHE A 664 9.31 -25.30 -45.69
N TYR A 665 8.84 -24.75 -44.58
CA TYR A 665 9.34 -25.03 -43.24
C TYR A 665 8.32 -25.85 -42.45
N ILE A 666 8.78 -26.62 -41.46
CA ILE A 666 7.90 -27.47 -40.65
C ILE A 666 7.28 -26.66 -39.51
N GLN A 667 5.97 -26.79 -39.34
CA GLN A 667 5.21 -26.24 -38.20
C GLN A 667 4.88 -27.32 -37.16
N GLY A 668 4.73 -28.59 -37.59
CA GLY A 668 4.43 -29.70 -36.70
C GLY A 668 4.84 -31.05 -37.28
N ILE A 669 5.14 -32.00 -36.40
CA ILE A 669 5.54 -33.37 -36.74
C ILE A 669 4.69 -34.34 -35.92
N GLY A 670 3.84 -35.12 -36.59
CA GLY A 670 3.16 -36.28 -36.00
C GLY A 670 3.89 -37.56 -36.38
N ARG A 671 4.40 -38.33 -35.40
CA ARG A 671 5.17 -39.57 -35.69
C ARG A 671 4.33 -40.81 -35.47
N ASN A 672 4.24 -41.67 -36.47
CA ASN A 672 3.70 -43.02 -36.36
C ASN A 672 4.85 -44.04 -36.23
N LEU A 673 5.17 -44.39 -34.98
CA LEU A 673 6.28 -45.30 -34.67
C LEU A 673 6.04 -46.74 -35.14
N MET A 674 4.78 -47.15 -35.32
CA MET A 674 4.46 -48.50 -35.81
C MET A 674 4.76 -48.65 -37.30
N GLU A 675 4.49 -47.60 -38.07
CA GLU A 675 4.63 -47.60 -39.54
C GLU A 675 5.99 -47.05 -40.00
N GLY A 676 6.75 -46.42 -39.11
CA GLY A 676 8.01 -45.77 -39.45
C GLY A 676 7.80 -44.56 -40.36
N SER A 677 6.72 -43.81 -40.13
CA SER A 677 6.33 -42.63 -40.91
C SER A 677 6.14 -41.41 -40.00
N ALA A 678 6.29 -40.22 -40.59
CA ALA A 678 5.97 -38.96 -39.95
C ALA A 678 5.09 -38.12 -40.87
N GLU A 679 4.00 -37.61 -40.31
CA GLU A 679 3.14 -36.62 -40.92
C GLU A 679 3.69 -35.23 -40.60
N LEU A 680 4.05 -34.49 -41.65
CA LEU A 680 4.57 -33.13 -41.55
C LEU A 680 3.47 -32.13 -41.87
N THR A 681 3.22 -31.20 -40.95
CA THR A 681 2.48 -29.98 -41.25
C THR A 681 3.49 -28.91 -41.62
N ILE A 682 3.48 -28.47 -42.87
CA ILE A 682 4.48 -27.54 -43.41
C ILE A 682 3.84 -26.31 -44.05
N LYS A 683 4.53 -25.17 -43.97
CA LYS A 683 4.07 -23.89 -44.52
C LYS A 683 5.10 -23.33 -45.48
N GLU A 684 4.63 -22.75 -46.57
CA GLU A 684 5.48 -22.12 -47.59
C GLU A 684 6.33 -21.00 -46.99
N ILE A 685 7.62 -21.00 -47.34
CA ILE A 685 8.56 -19.91 -47.04
C ILE A 685 8.33 -18.81 -48.07
N GLY A 686 7.98 -17.62 -47.59
CA GLY A 686 7.88 -16.45 -48.44
C GLY A 686 9.23 -15.90 -48.82
N ASN A 687 9.52 -15.83 -50.13
CA ASN A 687 10.56 -14.95 -50.65
C ASN A 687 9.96 -13.54 -50.74
N ASP A 688 10.08 -12.75 -49.68
CA ASP A 688 9.61 -11.36 -49.63
C ASP A 688 10.75 -10.36 -49.74
#